data_AF-A0A4V0Z0G8-F1
#
_entry.id   AF-A0A4V0Z0G8-F1
#
_cell.length_a   1.000
_cell.length_b   1.000
_cell.length_c   1.000
_cell.angle_alpha   90.00
_cell.angle_beta   90.00
_cell.angle_gamma   90.00
#
_symmetry.space_group_name_H-M   'P 1'
#
loop_
_entity.id
_entity.type
_entity.pdbx_description
1 polymer ?
#
loop_
_entity_poly.entity_id
_entity_poly.type
_entity_poly.pdbx_seq_one_letter_code
_entity_poly.pdbx_strand_id
1 'polypeptide(L)'
;MLHHDPTRFSGPLGPLNPRIGMSGIHTPTQETSNKQQQVSLHGIALARDPWAERYGPWLVLGFSSAFALFLIAMALLGQTPGKSFFLKSVSDILQFAGEGIGLVFCIRITLRLRKVATQLKQSYFEEESLRPASNTLRIARAEVQSAQRAYLAWLFLTIAVASYASGQAIWTSYDVRMNSADVPFPGIYDIGFVCCYPFFLIGTLLLTRRNKAAVGRMRLILDALAVIGASLAISWFFLLGPSIAGLSHAPSAGAAFLSIYFPTGDLFLVAVGAFLMFSPLSNRIQQPVFLRLCLGLFCLAVTDSLLAYYTLSSSFNTGTLQDVLWPLSMSLIGLAAIAYPNSIAQEQEREAQLSGGKPLLSTGSTRISQITTTAQTIAPFILVLTTCAILLTIVAPHGGAVLIQADIVALALILVVVVRQALTLIENNRLTMQMRGELVISRRELQVTRREADEATRTAQEKRVLEEGVVALREVHARVARGDLAARAPTIPGPLLPIAVSLNLMLDRLSSLSQRGSRYDQLSTECRAIQSAVERMGQGLPAWPNNTAIPQHNSELHSIVLGLTHLQRIQESQWRRLLSGLETISNLTRKIRESLTEVRQSSLFANLGQASFESMIMERLIRETGILDQQQKDLLGQVAQAKSRLEQSSTPPQQSELPEIPAHLRNLLTAPAQRSKPTHIPSGSYQLKRTSPSSFNGQDF
;
A
#
# COMPACT_ATOMS: atom_id res chain seq x y z
N MET A 1 -40.90 29.89 55.86
CA MET A 1 -39.88 28.99 56.44
C MET A 1 -39.33 28.09 55.33
N LEU A 2 -38.04 28.26 55.05
CA LEU A 2 -37.05 27.26 54.60
C LEU A 2 -37.44 26.21 53.54
N HIS A 3 -36.90 26.35 52.32
CA HIS A 3 -35.73 25.54 51.93
C HIS A 3 -35.01 26.16 50.71
N HIS A 4 -33.71 26.29 50.86
CA HIS A 4 -32.72 26.85 49.94
C HIS A 4 -31.95 25.65 49.38
N ASP A 5 -31.65 25.62 48.07
CA ASP A 5 -30.55 24.78 47.58
C ASP A 5 -29.92 25.36 46.30
N PRO A 6 -28.67 25.88 46.37
CA PRO A 6 -27.87 26.25 45.21
C PRO A 6 -26.67 25.31 45.05
N THR A 7 -26.50 24.67 43.89
CA THR A 7 -25.25 23.96 43.57
C THR A 7 -24.57 24.52 42.32
N ARG A 8 -23.40 25.11 42.60
CA ARG A 8 -22.33 25.53 41.69
C ARG A 8 -21.70 24.31 41.01
N PHE A 9 -21.28 24.44 39.75
CA PHE A 9 -20.05 23.78 39.28
C PHE A 9 -19.29 24.68 38.31
N SER A 10 -18.20 25.24 38.85
CA SER A 10 -17.06 25.82 38.17
C SER A 10 -16.22 24.72 37.50
N GLY A 11 -16.00 24.80 36.19
CA GLY A 11 -15.02 23.96 35.47
C GLY A 11 -13.60 24.53 35.61
N PRO A 12 -12.55 23.69 35.77
CA PRO A 12 -11.22 24.14 36.15
C PRO A 12 -10.39 24.63 34.96
N LEU A 13 -9.54 25.62 35.26
CA LEU A 13 -8.35 26.00 34.48
C LEU A 13 -7.40 24.78 34.39
N GLY A 14 -7.05 24.36 33.17
CA GLY A 14 -5.98 23.38 32.95
C GLY A 14 -4.61 24.04 33.06
N PRO A 15 -3.63 23.42 33.75
CA PRO A 15 -2.32 24.02 33.94
C PRO A 15 -1.38 23.79 32.75
N LEU A 16 -0.53 24.79 32.49
CA LEU A 16 0.75 24.63 31.81
C LEU A 16 1.66 23.71 32.63
N ASN A 17 2.37 22.76 32.01
CA ASN A 17 3.69 22.40 32.51
C ASN A 17 4.60 21.79 31.41
N PRO A 18 5.91 22.12 31.40
CA PRO A 18 6.91 21.56 30.49
C PRO A 18 7.82 20.48 31.16
N ARG A 19 8.60 19.80 30.31
CA ARG A 19 9.84 19.00 30.55
C ARG A 19 9.77 17.51 30.99
N ILE A 20 10.26 16.67 30.07
CA ILE A 20 11.39 15.70 30.15
C ILE A 20 11.60 14.88 31.45
N GLY A 21 11.56 13.55 31.32
CA GLY A 21 12.51 12.62 31.99
C GLY A 21 11.97 11.38 32.72
N MET A 22 12.37 10.21 32.24
CA MET A 22 12.52 8.88 32.90
C MET A 22 11.33 7.90 33.10
N SER A 23 11.43 6.79 32.35
CA SER A 23 11.36 5.37 32.75
C SER A 23 10.36 4.90 33.82
N GLY A 24 9.38 4.11 33.39
CA GLY A 24 8.60 3.20 34.25
C GLY A 24 7.76 2.24 33.41
N ILE A 25 8.11 0.96 33.44
CA ILE A 25 7.45 -0.16 32.75
C ILE A 25 6.13 -0.47 33.46
N HIS A 26 5.00 -0.41 32.75
CA HIS A 26 3.80 -1.18 33.08
C HIS A 26 3.02 -1.55 31.80
N THR A 27 2.59 -2.80 31.77
CA THR A 27 1.93 -3.56 30.71
C THR A 27 0.55 -3.02 30.32
N PRO A 28 0.11 -3.20 29.04
CA PRO A 28 -1.07 -2.54 28.52
C PRO A 28 -2.34 -3.37 28.78
N THR A 29 -3.28 -2.83 29.53
CA THR A 29 -4.69 -3.26 29.47
C THR A 29 -5.35 -2.60 28.27
N GLN A 30 -5.83 -3.43 27.36
CA GLN A 30 -6.69 -3.06 26.23
C GLN A 30 -8.03 -2.53 26.76
N GLU A 31 -8.11 -1.23 27.00
CA GLU A 31 -9.39 -0.52 26.98
C GLU A 31 -9.48 0.28 25.69
N THR A 32 -10.48 -0.08 24.90
CA THR A 32 -10.93 0.58 23.67
C THR A 32 -11.21 2.06 23.89
N SER A 33 -10.17 2.89 23.83
CA SER A 33 -10.32 4.34 23.74
C SER A 33 -10.51 4.72 22.27
N ASN A 34 -11.77 4.71 21.84
CA ASN A 34 -12.22 5.47 20.68
C ASN A 34 -12.23 6.97 21.06
N LYS A 35 -11.08 7.50 21.51
CA LYS A 35 -10.87 8.94 21.63
C LYS A 35 -10.62 9.44 20.21
N GLN A 36 -11.68 9.92 19.57
CA GLN A 36 -11.56 10.86 18.46
C GLN A 36 -10.47 11.86 18.84
N GLN A 37 -9.38 11.87 18.08
CA GLN A 37 -8.30 12.83 18.20
C GLN A 37 -8.94 14.21 17.99
N GLN A 38 -9.28 14.88 19.09
CA GLN A 38 -9.99 16.14 19.09
C GLN A 38 -9.04 17.16 18.47
N VAL A 39 -9.38 17.68 17.30
CA VAL A 39 -8.55 18.67 16.60
C VAL A 39 -8.35 19.86 17.53
N SER A 40 -7.09 20.16 17.87
CA SER A 40 -6.75 21.30 18.70
C SER A 40 -6.98 22.58 17.89
N LEU A 41 -8.09 23.27 18.15
CA LEU A 41 -8.41 24.53 17.48
C LEU A 41 -7.43 25.62 17.93
N HIS A 42 -6.98 26.46 16.99
CA HIS A 42 -6.05 27.54 17.26
C HIS A 42 -6.43 28.82 16.49
N GLY A 43 -5.81 29.96 16.85
CA GLY A 43 -6.05 31.21 16.15
C GLY A 43 -7.50 31.71 16.24
N ILE A 44 -8.03 32.18 15.12
CA ILE A 44 -9.38 32.77 15.02
C ILE A 44 -10.50 31.78 15.40
N ALA A 45 -10.29 30.47 15.24
CA ALA A 45 -11.26 29.44 15.59
C ALA A 45 -11.65 29.45 17.09
N LEU A 46 -10.79 29.99 17.96
CA LEU A 46 -11.08 30.16 19.39
C LEU A 46 -12.16 31.22 19.68
N ALA A 47 -12.48 32.09 18.71
CA ALA A 47 -13.48 33.15 18.87
C ALA A 47 -14.93 32.66 18.65
N ARG A 48 -15.16 31.35 18.51
CA ARG A 48 -16.49 30.76 18.33
C ARG A 48 -17.44 31.09 19.48
N ASP A 49 -18.73 31.15 19.15
CA ASP A 49 -19.82 31.33 20.11
C ASP A 49 -20.87 30.23 19.91
N PRO A 50 -20.75 29.08 20.62
CA PRO A 50 -21.61 27.91 20.40
C PRO A 50 -23.10 28.20 20.61
N TRP A 51 -23.42 29.14 21.51
CA TRP A 51 -24.81 29.55 21.74
C TRP A 51 -25.36 30.28 20.51
N ALA A 52 -24.62 31.26 20.00
CA ALA A 52 -25.04 32.04 18.84
C ALA A 52 -25.06 31.18 17.56
N GLU A 53 -24.14 30.22 17.43
CA GLU A 53 -24.12 29.26 16.32
C GLU A 53 -25.37 28.37 16.30
N ARG A 54 -25.85 27.93 17.48
CA ARG A 54 -27.01 27.04 17.60
C ARG A 54 -28.34 27.78 17.48
N TYR A 55 -28.47 28.92 18.16
CA TYR A 55 -29.75 29.63 18.28
C TYR A 55 -29.89 30.82 17.33
N GLY A 56 -28.79 31.40 16.84
CA GLY A 56 -28.80 32.60 16.01
C GLY A 56 -29.70 32.49 14.78
N PRO A 57 -29.53 31.49 13.89
CA PRO A 57 -30.35 31.35 12.70
C PRO A 57 -31.85 31.21 13.00
N TRP A 58 -32.20 30.47 14.05
CA TRP A 58 -33.59 30.30 14.49
C TRP A 58 -34.19 31.59 15.05
N LEU A 59 -33.39 32.37 15.76
CA LEU A 59 -33.82 33.66 16.31
C LEU A 59 -34.12 34.65 15.17
N VAL A 60 -33.25 34.76 14.17
CA VAL A 60 -33.47 35.65 13.01
C VAL A 60 -34.65 35.19 12.17
N LEU A 61 -34.75 33.89 11.88
CA LEU A 61 -35.87 33.34 11.10
C LEU A 61 -37.21 33.53 11.84
N GLY A 62 -37.24 33.18 13.13
CA GLY A 62 -38.43 33.32 13.97
C GLY A 62 -38.87 34.78 14.10
N PHE A 63 -37.92 35.68 14.38
CA PHE A 63 -38.18 37.12 14.48
C PHE A 63 -38.73 37.69 13.16
N SER A 64 -38.04 37.45 12.05
CA SER A 64 -38.43 38.00 10.74
C SER A 64 -39.78 37.44 10.27
N SER A 65 -40.04 36.16 10.51
CA SER A 65 -41.33 35.53 10.19
C SER A 65 -42.46 36.07 11.06
N ALA A 66 -42.23 36.24 12.36
CA ALA A 66 -43.21 36.82 13.27
C ALA A 66 -43.52 38.28 12.91
N PHE A 67 -42.51 39.07 12.53
CA PHE A 67 -42.71 40.45 12.10
C PHE A 67 -43.49 40.51 10.78
N ALA A 68 -43.14 39.69 9.79
CA ALA A 68 -43.90 39.60 8.54
C ALA A 68 -45.36 39.16 8.77
N LEU A 69 -45.59 38.15 9.61
CA LEU A 69 -46.93 37.69 9.97
C LEU A 69 -47.74 38.77 10.70
N PHE A 70 -47.10 39.54 11.58
CA PHE A 70 -47.73 40.69 12.24
C PHE A 70 -48.22 41.71 11.21
N LEU A 71 -47.37 42.10 10.26
CA LEU A 71 -47.74 43.08 9.23
C LEU A 71 -48.86 42.55 8.30
N ILE A 72 -48.79 41.28 7.90
CA ILE A 72 -49.83 40.64 7.09
C ILE A 72 -51.16 40.59 7.86
N ALA A 73 -51.13 40.19 9.13
CA ALA A 73 -52.33 40.15 9.97
C ALA A 73 -52.96 41.54 10.14
N MET A 74 -52.13 42.57 10.35
CA MET A 74 -52.60 43.95 10.46
C MET A 74 -53.21 44.47 9.15
N ALA A 75 -52.62 44.13 8.01
CA ALA A 75 -53.20 44.43 6.70
C ALA A 75 -54.56 43.72 6.50
N LEU A 76 -54.67 42.45 6.88
CA LEU A 76 -55.93 41.68 6.82
C LEU A 76 -57.01 42.23 7.77
N LEU A 77 -56.61 42.81 8.91
CA LEU A 77 -57.50 43.49 9.85
C LEU A 77 -57.93 44.89 9.37
N GLY A 78 -57.59 45.28 8.14
CA GLY A 78 -57.97 46.55 7.52
C GLY A 78 -57.19 47.77 8.03
N GLN A 79 -56.09 47.56 8.75
CA GLN A 79 -55.23 48.65 9.22
C GLN A 79 -54.42 49.17 8.03
N THR A 80 -54.47 50.49 7.82
CA THR A 80 -53.77 51.13 6.70
C THR A 80 -52.38 51.60 7.13
N PRO A 81 -51.32 51.25 6.38
CA PRO A 81 -49.97 51.76 6.62
C PRO A 81 -49.95 53.29 6.66
N GLY A 82 -49.13 53.86 7.54
CA GLY A 82 -48.98 55.31 7.74
C GLY A 82 -50.12 56.02 8.49
N LYS A 83 -51.34 55.46 8.50
CA LYS A 83 -52.50 56.07 9.20
C LYS A 83 -52.75 55.49 10.59
N SER A 84 -52.47 54.21 10.78
CA SER A 84 -52.66 53.54 12.07
C SER A 84 -51.46 53.76 12.99
N PHE A 85 -51.65 54.54 14.07
CA PHE A 85 -50.60 54.81 15.06
C PHE A 85 -50.04 53.52 15.68
N PHE A 86 -50.89 52.52 15.93
CA PHE A 86 -50.48 51.24 16.51
C PHE A 86 -49.63 50.43 15.52
N LEU A 87 -50.07 50.27 14.27
CA LEU A 87 -49.31 49.57 13.23
C LEU A 87 -47.94 50.20 13.03
N LYS A 88 -47.92 51.53 12.91
CA LYS A 88 -46.71 52.34 12.73
C LYS A 88 -45.74 52.14 13.89
N SER A 89 -46.17 52.43 15.12
CA SER A 89 -45.30 52.38 16.30
C SER A 89 -44.76 50.98 16.57
N VAL A 90 -45.58 49.94 16.40
CA VAL A 90 -45.12 48.55 16.57
C VAL A 90 -44.16 48.17 15.46
N SER A 91 -44.38 48.60 14.21
CA SER A 91 -43.43 48.37 13.11
C SER A 91 -42.07 49.00 13.41
N ASP A 92 -42.03 50.25 13.85
CA ASP A 92 -40.77 50.94 14.19
C ASP A 92 -40.02 50.25 15.34
N ILE A 93 -40.73 49.85 16.40
CA ILE A 93 -40.15 49.12 17.53
C ILE A 93 -39.57 47.78 17.06
N LEU A 94 -40.28 47.06 16.19
CA LEU A 94 -39.80 45.79 15.65
C LEU A 94 -38.59 46.00 14.72
N GLN A 95 -38.59 47.02 13.87
CA GLN A 95 -37.40 47.37 13.07
C GLN A 95 -36.18 47.60 13.97
N PHE A 96 -36.31 48.46 14.98
CA PHE A 96 -35.23 48.75 15.93
C PHE A 96 -34.78 47.49 16.71
N ALA A 97 -35.73 46.65 17.14
CA ALA A 97 -35.41 45.39 17.83
C ALA A 97 -34.64 44.40 16.94
N GLY A 98 -35.03 44.29 15.67
CA GLY A 98 -34.37 43.41 14.70
C GLY A 98 -32.96 43.85 14.34
N GLU A 99 -32.73 45.16 14.20
CA GLU A 99 -31.39 45.72 14.04
C GLU A 99 -30.54 45.51 15.29
N GLY A 100 -31.14 45.63 16.48
CA GLY A 100 -30.52 45.31 17.76
C GLY A 100 -30.04 43.86 17.85
N ILE A 101 -30.80 42.89 17.32
CA ILE A 101 -30.39 41.48 17.24
C ILE A 101 -29.11 41.34 16.40
N GLY A 102 -29.08 41.94 15.21
CA GLY A 102 -27.91 41.96 14.34
C GLY A 102 -26.68 42.58 15.02
N LEU A 103 -26.88 43.73 15.67
CA LEU A 103 -25.84 44.45 16.41
C LEU A 103 -25.27 43.62 17.57
N VAL A 104 -26.12 42.95 18.37
CA VAL A 104 -25.69 42.09 19.48
C VAL A 104 -24.81 40.95 18.98
N PHE A 105 -25.17 40.32 17.86
CA PHE A 105 -24.35 39.25 17.26
C PHE A 105 -22.99 39.78 16.78
N CYS A 106 -22.97 40.92 16.10
CA CYS A 106 -21.73 41.58 15.68
C CYS A 106 -20.83 41.93 16.88
N ILE A 107 -21.38 42.56 17.93
CA ILE A 107 -20.63 42.94 19.13
C ILE A 107 -20.03 41.71 19.81
N ARG A 108 -20.82 40.64 20.02
CA ARG A 108 -20.33 39.42 20.68
C ARG A 108 -19.14 38.82 19.97
N ILE A 109 -19.19 38.71 18.64
CA ILE A 109 -18.09 38.14 17.85
C ILE A 109 -16.89 39.08 17.82
N THR A 110 -17.10 40.38 17.65
CA THR A 110 -16.01 41.38 17.66
C THR A 110 -15.25 41.38 18.98
N LEU A 111 -15.95 41.30 20.13
CA LEU A 111 -15.32 41.20 21.45
C LEU A 111 -14.53 39.90 21.63
N ARG A 112 -15.07 38.77 21.16
CA ARG A 112 -14.35 37.48 21.18
C ARG A 112 -13.09 37.51 20.30
N LEU A 113 -13.18 38.08 19.09
CA LEU A 113 -12.05 38.26 18.19
C LEU A 113 -10.98 39.17 18.80
N ARG A 114 -11.38 40.26 19.49
CA ARG A 114 -10.46 41.15 20.22
C ARG A 114 -9.70 40.39 21.30
N LYS A 115 -10.39 39.57 22.08
CA LYS A 115 -9.78 38.77 23.16
C LYS A 115 -8.76 37.79 22.59
N VAL A 116 -9.12 37.04 21.55
CA VAL A 116 -8.23 36.08 20.87
C VAL A 116 -7.02 36.78 20.25
N ALA A 117 -7.22 37.89 19.54
CA ALA A 117 -6.11 38.64 18.93
C ALA A 117 -5.13 39.17 19.99
N THR A 118 -5.63 39.59 21.15
CA THR A 118 -4.80 40.05 22.27
C THR A 118 -4.02 38.90 22.89
N GLN A 119 -4.66 37.75 23.11
CA GLN A 119 -4.02 36.54 23.65
C GLN A 119 -2.90 36.03 22.72
N LEU A 120 -3.16 35.91 21.42
CA LEU A 120 -2.17 35.48 20.44
C LEU A 120 -0.98 36.46 20.37
N LYS A 121 -1.24 37.76 20.49
CA LYS A 121 -0.18 38.77 20.52
C LYS A 121 0.71 38.61 21.76
N GLN A 122 0.13 38.30 22.92
CA GLN A 122 0.89 38.02 24.14
C GLN A 122 1.74 36.75 23.99
N SER A 123 1.15 35.65 23.52
CA SER A 123 1.87 34.39 23.27
C SER A 123 2.99 34.54 22.26
N TYR A 124 2.81 35.37 21.22
CA TYR A 124 3.87 35.67 20.24
C TYR A 124 5.08 36.35 20.87
N PHE A 125 4.90 37.32 21.78
CA PHE A 125 6.01 37.98 22.46
C PHE A 125 6.74 37.06 23.43
N GLU A 126 6.00 36.17 24.10
CA GLU A 126 6.59 35.13 24.94
C GLU A 126 7.43 34.16 24.10
N GLU A 127 6.91 33.69 22.97
CA GLU A 127 7.66 32.82 22.05
C GLU A 127 8.88 33.53 21.45
N GLU A 128 8.77 34.79 21.04
CA GLU A 128 9.90 35.56 20.48
C GLU A 128 11.08 35.66 21.46
N SER A 129 10.78 35.74 22.77
CA SER A 129 11.82 35.76 23.83
C SER A 129 12.59 34.44 23.96
N LEU A 130 11.99 33.32 23.57
CA LEU A 130 12.54 31.97 23.71
C LEU A 130 13.44 31.53 22.53
N ARG A 131 13.74 32.43 21.57
CA ARG A 131 14.52 32.16 20.34
C ARG A 131 14.07 30.89 19.56
N PRO A 132 12.81 30.84 19.09
CA PRO A 132 12.28 29.67 18.41
C PRO A 132 12.78 29.59 16.96
N ALA A 133 12.55 28.46 16.30
CA ALA A 133 12.91 28.29 14.90
C ALA A 133 12.23 29.36 14.01
N SER A 134 12.94 29.86 12.99
CA SER A 134 12.42 30.95 12.13
C SER A 134 11.07 30.64 11.48
N ASN A 135 10.76 29.36 11.25
CA ASN A 135 9.49 28.92 10.69
C ASN A 135 8.32 29.03 11.67
N THR A 136 8.51 28.70 12.95
CA THR A 136 7.43 28.78 13.96
C THR A 136 7.05 30.23 14.24
N LEU A 137 8.06 31.13 14.32
CA LEU A 137 7.83 32.56 14.48
C LEU A 137 7.07 33.17 13.28
N ARG A 138 7.36 32.71 12.05
CA ARG A 138 6.63 33.15 10.84
C ARG A 138 5.17 32.72 10.86
N ILE A 139 4.88 31.50 11.32
CA ILE A 139 3.52 30.97 11.45
C ILE A 139 2.77 31.75 12.54
N ALA A 140 3.35 31.88 13.73
CA ALA A 140 2.75 32.65 14.84
C ALA A 140 2.48 34.11 14.45
N ARG A 141 3.43 34.78 13.77
CA ARG A 141 3.24 36.14 13.24
C ARG A 141 2.10 36.22 12.22
N ALA A 142 1.99 35.24 11.32
CA ALA A 142 0.92 35.19 10.34
C ALA A 142 -0.45 34.98 11.02
N GLU A 143 -0.52 34.15 12.06
CA GLU A 143 -1.73 33.95 12.86
C GLU A 143 -2.16 35.23 13.58
N VAL A 144 -1.24 35.91 14.28
CA VAL A 144 -1.51 37.19 14.95
C VAL A 144 -2.02 38.24 13.96
N GLN A 145 -1.35 38.39 12.81
CA GLN A 145 -1.77 39.34 11.77
C GLN A 145 -3.15 38.99 11.21
N SER A 146 -3.45 37.71 11.01
CA SER A 146 -4.75 37.27 10.53
C SER A 146 -5.87 37.54 11.54
N ALA A 147 -5.63 37.28 12.83
CA ALA A 147 -6.57 37.52 13.91
C ALA A 147 -6.82 39.03 14.11
N GLN A 148 -5.78 39.86 14.03
CA GLN A 148 -5.92 41.31 14.14
C GLN A 148 -6.70 41.89 12.96
N ARG A 149 -6.44 41.42 11.73
CA ARG A 149 -7.22 41.84 10.55
C ARG A 149 -8.68 41.41 10.66
N ALA A 150 -8.95 40.18 11.10
CA ALA A 150 -10.30 39.69 11.34
C ALA A 150 -11.03 40.53 12.39
N TYR A 151 -10.37 40.86 13.50
CA TYR A 151 -10.92 41.77 14.51
C TYR A 151 -11.27 43.13 13.93
N LEU A 152 -10.34 43.77 13.19
CA LEU A 152 -10.60 45.07 12.57
C LEU A 152 -11.75 45.00 11.56
N ALA A 153 -11.81 43.96 10.74
CA ALA A 153 -12.88 43.77 9.77
C ALA A 153 -14.25 43.73 10.44
N TRP A 154 -14.42 42.86 11.44
CA TRP A 154 -15.68 42.74 12.18
C TRP A 154 -15.96 43.95 13.07
N LEU A 155 -14.94 44.66 13.55
CA LEU A 155 -15.10 45.94 14.26
C LEU A 155 -15.74 46.99 13.34
N PHE A 156 -15.21 47.17 12.13
CA PHE A 156 -15.79 48.11 11.17
C PHE A 156 -17.20 47.71 10.76
N LEU A 157 -17.48 46.42 10.51
CA LEU A 157 -18.86 45.96 10.27
C LEU A 157 -19.78 46.20 11.47
N THR A 158 -19.28 46.02 12.70
CA THR A 158 -20.05 46.31 13.92
C THR A 158 -20.34 47.81 14.05
N ILE A 159 -19.37 48.68 13.75
CA ILE A 159 -19.56 50.13 13.74
C ILE A 159 -20.56 50.53 12.66
N ALA A 160 -20.55 49.89 11.50
CA ALA A 160 -21.52 50.13 10.43
C ALA A 160 -22.96 49.82 10.90
N VAL A 161 -23.17 48.62 11.45
CA VAL A 161 -24.48 48.21 12.00
C VAL A 161 -24.89 49.11 13.17
N ALA A 162 -23.96 49.52 14.03
CA ALA A 162 -24.24 50.45 15.13
C ALA A 162 -24.62 51.85 14.63
N SER A 163 -23.95 52.34 13.58
CA SER A 163 -24.26 53.62 12.95
C SER A 163 -25.66 53.60 12.34
N TYR A 164 -26.00 52.51 11.63
CA TYR A 164 -27.32 52.30 11.09
C TYR A 164 -28.39 52.26 12.19
N ALA A 165 -28.20 51.42 13.22
CA ALA A 165 -29.13 51.32 14.34
C ALA A 165 -29.30 52.64 15.13
N SER A 166 -28.25 53.47 15.20
CA SER A 166 -28.34 54.81 15.77
C SER A 166 -29.18 55.76 14.91
N GLY A 167 -29.04 55.68 13.58
CA GLY A 167 -29.90 56.39 12.62
C GLY A 167 -31.35 55.96 12.79
N GLN A 168 -31.61 54.66 12.84
CA GLN A 168 -32.94 54.12 13.06
C GLN A 168 -33.55 54.56 14.40
N ALA A 169 -32.77 54.56 15.49
CA ALA A 169 -33.27 55.04 16.78
C ALA A 169 -33.73 56.51 16.72
N ILE A 170 -32.97 57.36 16.01
CA ILE A 170 -33.32 58.77 15.82
C ILE A 170 -34.53 58.88 14.89
N TRP A 171 -34.58 58.13 13.79
CA TRP A 171 -35.71 58.07 12.88
C TRP A 171 -37.00 57.68 13.61
N THR A 172 -37.00 56.56 14.34
CA THR A 172 -38.13 56.11 15.16
C THR A 172 -38.56 57.18 16.16
N SER A 173 -37.62 57.94 16.73
CA SER A 173 -37.98 59.04 17.65
C SER A 173 -38.73 60.20 16.96
N TYR A 174 -38.47 60.44 15.67
CA TYR A 174 -39.16 61.44 14.86
C TYR A 174 -40.50 60.89 14.37
N ASP A 175 -40.51 59.68 13.82
CA ASP A 175 -41.69 59.05 13.24
C ASP A 175 -42.77 58.74 14.30
N VAL A 176 -42.40 58.52 15.56
CA VAL A 176 -43.37 58.40 16.67
C VAL A 176 -44.01 59.75 17.05
N ARG A 177 -43.30 60.87 16.85
CA ARG A 177 -43.76 62.22 17.26
C ARG A 177 -44.52 62.96 16.16
N MET A 178 -44.31 62.59 14.91
CA MET A 178 -44.83 63.27 13.72
C MET A 178 -45.39 62.26 12.71
N ASN A 179 -46.23 62.68 11.77
CA ASN A 179 -46.60 61.79 10.66
C ASN A 179 -45.39 61.58 9.73
N SER A 180 -45.31 60.42 9.07
CA SER A 180 -44.15 60.05 8.24
C SER A 180 -43.90 61.03 7.09
N ALA A 181 -44.95 61.71 6.61
CA ALA A 181 -44.86 62.74 5.58
C ALA A 181 -44.25 64.07 6.07
N ASP A 182 -44.26 64.33 7.38
CA ASP A 182 -43.80 65.58 7.99
C ASP A 182 -42.37 65.46 8.56
N VAL A 183 -41.77 64.26 8.48
CA VAL A 183 -40.40 64.04 8.95
C VAL A 183 -39.42 64.79 8.03
N PRO A 184 -38.55 65.66 8.58
CA PRO A 184 -37.66 66.47 7.76
C PRO A 184 -36.64 65.60 7.02
N PHE A 185 -36.46 65.89 5.73
CA PHE A 185 -35.43 65.29 4.88
C PHE A 185 -34.59 66.39 4.21
N PRO A 186 -33.27 66.46 4.45
CA PRO A 186 -32.45 65.60 5.32
C PRO A 186 -32.70 65.85 6.82
N GLY A 187 -32.48 64.83 7.65
CA GLY A 187 -32.54 64.90 9.11
C GLY A 187 -31.26 64.42 9.81
N ILE A 188 -31.21 64.52 11.14
CA ILE A 188 -30.03 64.07 11.94
C ILE A 188 -29.82 62.55 11.83
N TYR A 189 -30.88 61.78 11.64
CA TYR A 189 -30.83 60.32 11.45
C TYR A 189 -30.01 59.92 10.22
N ASP A 190 -29.99 60.74 9.17
CA ASP A 190 -29.24 60.48 7.94
C ASP A 190 -27.74 60.41 8.18
N ILE A 191 -27.20 61.05 9.23
CA ILE A 191 -25.78 60.95 9.58
C ILE A 191 -25.42 59.49 9.89
N GLY A 192 -26.28 58.79 10.66
CA GLY A 192 -26.07 57.38 11.01
C GLY A 192 -26.12 56.47 9.78
N PHE A 193 -27.11 56.70 8.91
CA PHE A 193 -27.26 55.97 7.66
C PHE A 193 -26.10 56.24 6.69
N VAL A 194 -25.67 57.48 6.52
CA VAL A 194 -24.53 57.83 5.65
C VAL A 194 -23.22 57.22 6.16
N CYS A 195 -22.98 57.26 7.47
CA CYS A 195 -21.76 56.72 8.08
C CYS A 195 -21.65 55.20 7.95
N CYS A 196 -22.76 54.46 7.81
CA CYS A 196 -22.70 53.00 7.75
C CYS A 196 -21.98 52.50 6.49
N TYR A 197 -22.15 53.15 5.34
CA TYR A 197 -21.56 52.75 4.05
C TYR A 197 -20.02 52.64 4.05
N PRO A 198 -19.24 53.67 4.43
CA PRO A 198 -17.79 53.57 4.44
C PRO A 198 -17.29 52.51 5.43
N PHE A 199 -17.98 52.31 6.55
CA PHE A 199 -17.61 51.26 7.50
C PHE A 199 -17.94 49.85 6.98
N PHE A 200 -19.08 49.67 6.29
CA PHE A 200 -19.37 48.43 5.59
C PHE A 200 -18.31 48.13 4.53
N LEU A 201 -17.89 49.12 3.76
CA LEU A 201 -16.82 49.00 2.77
C LEU A 201 -15.49 48.58 3.41
N ILE A 202 -15.03 49.28 4.44
CA ILE A 202 -13.74 48.98 5.07
C ILE A 202 -13.78 47.59 5.70
N GLY A 203 -14.88 47.23 6.37
CA GLY A 203 -15.07 45.92 6.99
C GLY A 203 -15.07 44.77 5.97
N THR A 204 -15.82 44.92 4.88
CA THR A 204 -15.86 43.95 3.77
C THR A 204 -14.50 43.79 3.07
N LEU A 205 -13.80 44.90 2.80
CA LEU A 205 -12.46 44.84 2.20
C LEU A 205 -11.44 44.15 3.11
N LEU A 206 -11.48 44.37 4.42
CA LEU A 206 -10.58 43.72 5.37
C LEU A 206 -10.81 42.19 5.49
N LEU A 207 -12.02 41.70 5.16
CA LEU A 207 -12.33 40.27 5.05
C LEU A 207 -11.69 39.62 3.81
N THR A 208 -11.29 40.38 2.79
CA THR A 208 -10.65 39.79 1.60
C THR A 208 -9.26 39.22 1.93
N ARG A 209 -9.14 37.89 1.90
CA ARG A 209 -7.82 37.22 2.03
C ARG A 209 -7.05 37.36 0.72
N ARG A 210 -5.86 37.97 0.76
CA ARG A 210 -4.98 38.14 -0.41
C ARG A 210 -4.29 36.83 -0.76
N ASN A 211 -4.97 35.94 -1.49
CA ASN A 211 -4.36 34.74 -2.06
C ASN A 211 -3.61 35.06 -3.39
N LYS A 212 -2.47 34.42 -3.61
CA LYS A 212 -1.50 34.75 -4.68
C LYS A 212 -1.80 34.13 -6.05
N ALA A 213 -3.06 33.84 -6.39
CA ALA A 213 -3.39 33.36 -7.74
C ALA A 213 -3.59 34.56 -8.68
N ALA A 214 -2.59 34.84 -9.54
CA ALA A 214 -2.64 35.96 -10.49
C ALA A 214 -3.66 35.76 -11.63
N VAL A 215 -3.87 34.50 -12.06
CA VAL A 215 -4.71 34.15 -13.22
C VAL A 215 -6.21 34.23 -12.90
N GLY A 216 -6.61 34.04 -11.65
CA GLY A 216 -8.01 34.21 -11.21
C GLY A 216 -8.49 35.67 -11.10
N ARG A 217 -7.59 36.66 -11.18
CA ARG A 217 -7.95 38.09 -10.95
C ARG A 217 -8.74 38.70 -12.09
N MET A 218 -8.39 38.42 -13.36
CA MET A 218 -9.09 39.00 -14.50
C MET A 218 -10.53 38.51 -14.59
N ARG A 219 -10.74 37.20 -14.37
CA ARG A 219 -12.07 36.61 -14.29
C ARG A 219 -12.89 37.23 -13.16
N LEU A 220 -12.29 37.42 -11.99
CA LEU A 220 -12.93 38.06 -10.85
C LEU A 220 -13.33 39.51 -11.18
N ILE A 221 -12.44 40.27 -11.81
CA ILE A 221 -12.75 41.64 -12.25
C ILE A 221 -13.94 41.65 -13.20
N LEU A 222 -14.01 40.70 -14.15
CA LEU A 222 -15.14 40.60 -15.08
C LEU A 222 -16.44 40.15 -14.41
N ASP A 223 -16.38 39.19 -13.47
CA ASP A 223 -17.56 38.77 -12.68
C ASP A 223 -18.08 39.93 -11.82
N ALA A 224 -17.18 40.70 -11.21
CA ALA A 224 -17.54 41.89 -10.47
C ALA A 224 -18.07 43.00 -11.38
N LEU A 225 -17.45 43.23 -12.54
CA LEU A 225 -17.90 44.22 -13.53
C LEU A 225 -19.28 43.87 -14.09
N ALA A 226 -19.58 42.58 -14.29
CA ALA A 226 -20.89 42.11 -14.71
C ALA A 226 -21.96 42.44 -13.67
N VAL A 227 -21.69 42.17 -12.38
CA VAL A 227 -22.64 42.46 -11.30
C VAL A 227 -22.76 43.97 -11.06
N ILE A 228 -21.64 44.69 -10.94
CA ILE A 228 -21.61 46.15 -10.82
C ILE A 228 -22.36 46.79 -11.98
N GLY A 229 -22.05 46.39 -13.21
CA GLY A 229 -22.62 46.99 -14.42
C GLY A 229 -24.12 46.73 -14.53
N ALA A 230 -24.57 45.51 -14.23
CA ALA A 230 -25.99 45.17 -14.26
C ALA A 230 -26.78 45.92 -13.17
N SER A 231 -26.27 45.92 -11.94
CA SER A 231 -26.90 46.68 -10.86
C SER A 231 -26.87 48.20 -11.12
N LEU A 232 -25.80 48.73 -11.74
CA LEU A 232 -25.69 50.13 -12.13
C LEU A 232 -26.70 50.47 -13.22
N ALA A 233 -26.88 49.58 -14.20
CA ALA A 233 -27.85 49.78 -15.26
C ALA A 233 -29.27 49.87 -14.70
N ILE A 234 -29.67 48.94 -13.82
CA ILE A 234 -30.97 48.99 -13.15
C ILE A 234 -31.10 50.28 -12.34
N SER A 235 -30.09 50.61 -11.53
CA SER A 235 -30.09 51.84 -10.73
C SER A 235 -30.18 53.09 -11.61
N TRP A 236 -29.49 53.13 -12.74
CA TRP A 236 -29.48 54.27 -13.66
C TRP A 236 -30.85 54.55 -14.26
N PHE A 237 -31.49 53.54 -14.86
CA PHE A 237 -32.74 53.77 -15.58
C PHE A 237 -33.96 53.94 -14.68
N PHE A 238 -33.95 53.36 -13.47
CA PHE A 238 -35.10 53.39 -12.57
C PHE A 238 -34.97 54.35 -11.38
N LEU A 239 -33.75 54.67 -10.93
CA LEU A 239 -33.51 55.55 -9.78
C LEU A 239 -32.68 56.78 -10.14
N LEU A 240 -31.40 56.62 -10.50
CA LEU A 240 -30.47 57.73 -10.65
C LEU A 240 -30.86 58.68 -11.79
N GLY A 241 -31.27 58.18 -12.95
CA GLY A 241 -31.73 59.01 -14.06
C GLY A 241 -32.91 59.91 -13.66
N PRO A 242 -34.02 59.34 -13.15
CA PRO A 242 -35.14 60.12 -12.62
C PRO A 242 -34.75 61.06 -11.47
N SER A 243 -33.97 60.59 -10.50
CA SER A 243 -33.52 61.41 -9.36
C SER A 243 -32.64 62.57 -9.80
N ILE A 244 -31.73 62.36 -10.77
CA ILE A 244 -30.85 63.40 -11.31
C ILE A 244 -31.64 64.42 -12.11
N ALA A 245 -32.61 63.99 -12.92
CA ALA A 245 -33.52 64.91 -13.61
C ALA A 245 -34.33 65.75 -12.60
N GLY A 246 -34.73 65.14 -11.48
CA GLY A 246 -35.45 65.78 -10.37
C GLY A 246 -34.60 66.65 -9.44
N LEU A 247 -33.26 66.65 -9.54
CA LEU A 247 -32.37 67.43 -8.66
C LEU A 247 -32.69 68.93 -8.67
N SER A 248 -33.14 69.45 -9.82
CA SER A 248 -33.53 70.85 -9.98
C SER A 248 -34.73 71.25 -9.10
N HIS A 249 -35.51 70.27 -8.64
CA HIS A 249 -36.66 70.44 -7.74
C HIS A 249 -36.36 69.96 -6.30
N ALA A 250 -35.11 69.63 -5.97
CA ALA A 250 -34.76 69.18 -4.63
C ALA A 250 -34.92 70.32 -3.59
N PRO A 251 -35.52 70.06 -2.42
CA PRO A 251 -35.78 71.08 -1.42
C PRO A 251 -34.53 71.66 -0.75
N SER A 252 -33.39 70.94 -0.82
CA SER A 252 -32.09 71.42 -0.33
C SER A 252 -30.92 70.70 -1.01
N ALA A 253 -29.72 71.28 -0.94
CA ALA A 253 -28.49 70.63 -1.41
C ALA A 253 -28.19 69.31 -0.66
N GLY A 254 -28.57 69.22 0.61
CA GLY A 254 -28.44 67.99 1.40
C GLY A 254 -29.37 66.88 0.91
N ALA A 255 -30.63 67.22 0.63
CA ALA A 255 -31.58 66.27 0.03
C ALA A 255 -31.07 65.77 -1.34
N ALA A 256 -30.60 66.68 -2.19
CA ALA A 256 -29.99 66.36 -3.48
C ALA A 256 -28.80 65.39 -3.35
N PHE A 257 -27.90 65.63 -2.38
CA PHE A 257 -26.77 64.74 -2.11
C PHE A 257 -27.24 63.34 -1.68
N LEU A 258 -28.15 63.26 -0.72
CA LEU A 258 -28.65 61.98 -0.20
C LEU A 258 -29.39 61.16 -1.24
N SER A 259 -30.19 61.80 -2.11
CA SER A 259 -30.91 61.14 -3.21
C SER A 259 -29.99 60.44 -4.22
N ILE A 260 -28.72 60.87 -4.32
CA ILE A 260 -27.69 60.20 -5.13
C ILE A 260 -26.87 59.24 -4.27
N TYR A 261 -26.54 59.63 -3.04
CA TYR A 261 -25.64 58.89 -2.15
C TYR A 261 -26.19 57.52 -1.77
N PHE A 262 -27.46 57.42 -1.35
CA PHE A 262 -28.02 56.12 -0.94
C PHE A 262 -28.03 55.09 -2.10
N PRO A 263 -28.59 55.39 -3.29
CA PRO A 263 -28.59 54.42 -4.39
C PRO A 263 -27.19 54.06 -4.90
N THR A 264 -26.26 55.03 -4.92
CA THR A 264 -24.87 54.75 -5.34
C THR A 264 -24.09 53.96 -4.29
N GLY A 265 -24.30 54.26 -3.01
CA GLY A 265 -23.72 53.52 -1.89
C GLY A 265 -24.19 52.07 -1.85
N ASP A 266 -25.49 51.84 -2.03
CA ASP A 266 -26.08 50.50 -2.07
C ASP A 266 -25.53 49.66 -3.21
N LEU A 267 -25.50 50.26 -4.40
CA LEU A 267 -24.94 49.64 -5.58
C LEU A 267 -23.48 49.24 -5.36
N PHE A 268 -22.71 50.11 -4.74
CA PHE A 268 -21.31 49.85 -4.43
C PHE A 268 -21.14 48.76 -3.36
N LEU A 269 -22.00 48.71 -2.33
CA LEU A 269 -21.96 47.65 -1.32
C LEU A 269 -22.37 46.29 -1.88
N VAL A 270 -23.42 46.23 -2.71
CA VAL A 270 -23.84 45.00 -3.41
C VAL A 270 -22.74 44.53 -4.34
N ALA A 271 -22.08 45.44 -5.05
CA ALA A 271 -20.93 45.15 -5.89
C ALA A 271 -19.76 44.53 -5.12
N VAL A 272 -19.36 45.14 -4.01
CA VAL A 272 -18.27 44.63 -3.16
C VAL A 272 -18.65 43.29 -2.52
N GLY A 273 -19.90 43.13 -2.09
CA GLY A 273 -20.43 41.86 -1.62
C GLY A 273 -20.36 40.77 -2.70
N ALA A 274 -20.87 41.05 -3.90
CA ALA A 274 -20.80 40.14 -5.03
C ALA A 274 -19.36 39.78 -5.39
N PHE A 275 -18.47 40.76 -5.46
CA PHE A 275 -17.02 40.55 -5.65
C PHE A 275 -16.48 39.56 -4.62
N LEU A 276 -16.83 39.71 -3.33
CA LEU A 276 -16.43 38.80 -2.25
C LEU A 276 -16.99 37.38 -2.44
N MET A 277 -18.27 37.26 -2.80
CA MET A 277 -18.94 35.98 -3.01
C MET A 277 -18.34 35.20 -4.19
N PHE A 278 -18.04 35.89 -5.28
CA PHE A 278 -17.51 35.28 -6.51
C PHE A 278 -15.98 35.21 -6.53
N SER A 279 -15.32 35.73 -5.50
CA SER A 279 -13.87 35.73 -5.41
C SER A 279 -13.32 34.31 -5.28
N PRO A 280 -12.46 33.83 -6.21
CA PRO A 280 -11.70 32.59 -6.03
C PRO A 280 -10.70 32.65 -4.86
N LEU A 281 -10.57 33.82 -4.21
CA LEU A 281 -9.80 34.01 -2.99
C LEU A 281 -10.57 33.54 -1.73
N SER A 282 -11.89 33.34 -1.82
CA SER A 282 -12.69 32.81 -0.72
C SER A 282 -12.53 31.30 -0.63
N ASN A 283 -12.04 30.79 0.51
CA ASN A 283 -11.98 29.37 0.76
C ASN A 283 -13.41 28.79 0.74
N ARG A 284 -13.62 27.57 0.20
CA ARG A 284 -14.97 26.99 0.00
C ARG A 284 -15.77 26.88 1.30
N ILE A 285 -15.05 26.81 2.42
CA ILE A 285 -15.57 26.70 3.78
C ILE A 285 -16.10 28.05 4.31
N GLN A 286 -15.57 29.17 3.80
CA GLN A 286 -15.96 30.53 4.20
C GLN A 286 -17.14 31.08 3.38
N GLN A 287 -17.56 30.39 2.31
CA GLN A 287 -18.69 30.80 1.47
C GLN A 287 -20.00 31.09 2.22
N PRO A 288 -20.42 30.32 3.25
CA PRO A 288 -21.64 30.62 4.00
C PRO A 288 -21.60 31.97 4.71
N VAL A 289 -20.41 32.43 5.12
CA VAL A 289 -20.20 33.76 5.73
C VAL A 289 -20.51 34.84 4.70
N PHE A 290 -19.85 34.75 3.54
CA PHE A 290 -20.02 35.73 2.47
C PHE A 290 -21.42 35.71 1.90
N LEU A 291 -22.06 34.54 1.77
CA LEU A 291 -23.45 34.45 1.32
C LEU A 291 -24.40 35.23 2.22
N ARG A 292 -24.29 35.05 3.54
CA ARG A 292 -25.13 35.78 4.51
C ARG A 292 -24.86 37.29 4.48
N LEU A 293 -23.59 37.67 4.38
CA LEU A 293 -23.17 39.07 4.28
C LEU A 293 -23.74 39.71 3.00
N CYS A 294 -23.60 39.05 1.85
CA CYS A 294 -24.09 39.54 0.57
C CYS A 294 -25.62 39.60 0.54
N LEU A 295 -26.29 38.58 1.08
CA LEU A 295 -27.75 38.58 1.18
C LEU A 295 -28.23 39.71 2.09
N GLY A 296 -27.54 39.98 3.19
CA GLY A 296 -27.82 41.13 4.06
C GLY A 296 -27.67 42.46 3.31
N LEU A 297 -26.53 42.71 2.68
CA LEU A 297 -26.28 43.93 1.89
C LEU A 297 -27.26 44.07 0.72
N PHE A 298 -27.64 42.96 0.09
CA PHE A 298 -28.64 42.95 -0.98
C PHE A 298 -30.03 43.30 -0.46
N CYS A 299 -30.45 42.74 0.68
CA CYS A 299 -31.70 43.13 1.32
C CYS A 299 -31.71 44.62 1.65
N LEU A 300 -30.61 45.17 2.20
CA LEU A 300 -30.50 46.60 2.48
C LEU A 300 -30.70 47.44 1.21
N ALA A 301 -29.92 47.15 0.16
CA ALA A 301 -29.99 47.85 -1.12
C ALA A 301 -31.38 47.77 -1.79
N VAL A 302 -32.03 46.62 -1.71
CA VAL A 302 -33.42 46.46 -2.20
C VAL A 302 -34.35 47.35 -1.40
N THR A 303 -34.24 47.36 -0.07
CA THR A 303 -35.13 48.14 0.80
C THR A 303 -34.98 49.64 0.56
N ASP A 304 -33.75 50.12 0.45
CA ASP A 304 -33.45 51.54 0.22
C ASP A 304 -33.87 51.96 -1.20
N SER A 305 -33.75 51.06 -2.18
CA SER A 305 -34.28 51.28 -3.54
C SER A 305 -35.82 51.37 -3.56
N LEU A 306 -36.52 50.50 -2.82
CA LEU A 306 -37.98 50.58 -2.70
C LEU A 306 -38.39 51.86 -1.95
N LEU A 307 -37.66 52.26 -0.90
CA LEU A 307 -37.89 53.52 -0.19
C LEU A 307 -37.80 54.71 -1.15
N ALA A 308 -36.73 54.78 -1.95
CA ALA A 308 -36.55 55.83 -2.95
C ALA A 308 -37.69 55.84 -3.98
N TYR A 309 -38.10 54.67 -4.48
CA TYR A 309 -39.22 54.54 -5.41
C TYR A 309 -40.55 55.04 -4.80
N TYR A 310 -40.90 54.60 -3.59
CA TYR A 310 -42.13 55.03 -2.93
C TYR A 310 -42.11 56.50 -2.50
N THR A 311 -40.93 57.06 -2.26
CA THR A 311 -40.76 58.49 -2.01
C THR A 311 -41.05 59.29 -3.28
N LEU A 312 -40.51 58.86 -4.43
CA LEU A 312 -40.80 59.48 -5.73
C LEU A 312 -42.29 59.39 -6.12
N SER A 313 -42.96 58.29 -5.76
CA SER A 313 -44.39 58.11 -6.01
C SER A 313 -45.28 58.72 -4.91
N SER A 314 -44.72 59.46 -3.95
CA SER A 314 -45.44 60.04 -2.79
C SER A 314 -46.30 59.04 -1.99
N SER A 315 -45.90 57.77 -1.99
CA SER A 315 -46.67 56.65 -1.43
C SER A 315 -45.99 55.97 -0.23
N PHE A 316 -44.86 56.49 0.24
CA PHE A 316 -44.14 55.91 1.37
C PHE A 316 -44.95 56.00 2.67
N ASN A 317 -45.08 54.87 3.35
CA ASN A 317 -45.77 54.76 4.62
C ASN A 317 -45.13 53.66 5.47
N THR A 318 -44.89 53.93 6.75
CA THR A 318 -44.46 52.92 7.73
C THR A 318 -45.60 51.93 8.00
N GLY A 319 -45.26 50.65 8.21
CA GLY A 319 -46.19 49.55 8.45
C GLY A 319 -46.45 48.67 7.22
N THR A 320 -45.54 48.66 6.26
CA THR A 320 -45.64 47.81 5.05
C THR A 320 -44.78 46.57 5.18
N LEU A 321 -45.03 45.56 4.34
CA LEU A 321 -44.24 44.31 4.35
C LEU A 321 -42.73 44.54 4.05
N GLN A 322 -42.39 45.65 3.40
CA GLN A 322 -41.01 46.06 3.14
C GLN A 322 -40.23 46.33 4.44
N ASP A 323 -40.90 46.79 5.50
CA ASP A 323 -40.27 47.15 6.78
C ASP A 323 -39.51 45.98 7.43
N VAL A 324 -39.79 44.74 7.03
CA VAL A 324 -39.07 43.54 7.50
C VAL A 324 -37.65 43.46 6.95
N LEU A 325 -37.38 44.05 5.78
CA LEU A 325 -36.11 43.85 5.08
C LEU A 325 -34.94 44.59 5.74
N TRP A 326 -35.15 45.78 6.33
CA TRP A 326 -34.11 46.49 7.10
C TRP A 326 -33.58 45.66 8.28
N PRO A 327 -34.40 45.21 9.25
CA PRO A 327 -33.92 44.37 10.34
C PRO A 327 -33.39 43.02 9.87
N LEU A 328 -33.96 42.44 8.80
CA LEU A 328 -33.45 41.21 8.19
C LEU A 328 -32.03 41.41 7.64
N SER A 329 -31.75 42.55 7.01
CA SER A 329 -30.41 42.89 6.48
C SER A 329 -29.35 42.90 7.59
N MET A 330 -29.60 43.63 8.68
CA MET A 330 -28.69 43.75 9.82
C MET A 330 -28.54 42.42 10.56
N SER A 331 -29.63 41.67 10.70
CA SER A 331 -29.62 40.34 11.30
C SER A 331 -28.80 39.32 10.47
N LEU A 332 -28.90 39.35 9.14
CA LEU A 332 -28.10 38.50 8.24
C LEU A 332 -26.61 38.82 8.33
N ILE A 333 -26.25 40.11 8.45
CA ILE A 333 -24.86 40.55 8.70
C ILE A 333 -24.38 40.02 10.07
N GLY A 334 -25.23 40.09 11.10
CA GLY A 334 -24.96 39.47 12.42
C GLY A 334 -24.75 37.96 12.34
N LEU A 335 -25.55 37.24 11.55
CA LEU A 335 -25.36 35.80 11.30
C LEU A 335 -24.10 35.48 10.52
N ALA A 336 -23.64 36.40 9.66
CA ALA A 336 -22.35 36.28 9.01
C ALA A 336 -21.21 36.39 10.04
N ALA A 337 -21.34 37.30 11.03
CA ALA A 337 -20.36 37.43 12.12
C ALA A 337 -20.22 36.11 12.89
N ILE A 338 -21.35 35.50 13.27
CA ILE A 338 -21.37 34.21 13.98
C ILE A 338 -20.73 33.09 13.15
N ALA A 339 -20.99 33.08 11.85
CA ALA A 339 -20.48 32.06 10.94
C ALA A 339 -18.96 32.09 10.78
N TYR A 340 -18.34 33.27 10.93
CA TYR A 340 -16.96 33.48 10.53
C TYR A 340 -15.95 32.66 11.35
N PRO A 341 -15.90 32.72 12.69
CA PRO A 341 -15.00 31.86 13.48
C PRO A 341 -15.26 30.37 13.28
N ASN A 342 -16.53 29.97 13.11
CA ASN A 342 -16.91 28.58 12.86
C ASN A 342 -16.39 28.06 11.50
N SER A 343 -16.46 28.90 10.46
CA SER A 343 -15.90 28.53 9.15
C SER A 343 -14.39 28.28 9.19
N ILE A 344 -13.67 29.00 10.05
CA ILE A 344 -12.22 28.81 10.22
C ILE A 344 -11.93 27.54 11.04
N ALA A 345 -12.76 27.22 12.05
CA ALA A 345 -12.64 25.95 12.76
C ALA A 345 -12.88 24.74 11.84
N GLN A 346 -13.88 24.80 10.97
CA GLN A 346 -14.14 23.76 9.97
C GLN A 346 -13.00 23.61 8.95
N GLU A 347 -12.32 24.71 8.62
CA GLU A 347 -11.11 24.71 7.77
C GLU A 347 -9.97 23.93 8.45
N GLN A 348 -9.70 24.22 9.72
CA GLN A 348 -8.70 23.50 10.52
C GLN A 348 -9.03 22.00 10.69
N GLU A 349 -10.29 21.68 10.97
CA GLU A 349 -10.73 20.29 11.11
C GLU A 349 -10.55 19.48 9.81
N ARG A 350 -10.83 20.09 8.65
CA ARG A 350 -10.61 19.43 7.35
C ARG A 350 -9.14 19.28 7.01
N GLU A 351 -8.30 20.28 7.29
CA GLU A 351 -6.86 20.20 7.06
C GLU A 351 -6.20 19.12 7.94
N ALA A 352 -6.65 18.99 9.20
CA ALA A 352 -6.22 17.93 10.10
C ALA A 352 -6.65 16.54 9.60
N GLN A 353 -7.86 16.41 9.05
CA GLN A 353 -8.36 15.16 8.46
C GLN A 353 -7.61 14.75 7.19
N LEU A 354 -7.31 15.70 6.30
CA LEU A 354 -6.53 15.47 5.09
C LEU A 354 -5.10 15.03 5.40
N SER A 355 -4.48 15.62 6.44
CA SER A 355 -3.15 15.25 6.90
C SER A 355 -3.12 13.89 7.62
N GLY A 356 -4.26 13.44 8.15
CA GLY A 356 -4.42 12.17 8.89
C GLY A 356 -4.69 10.93 8.06
N GLY A 357 -4.62 11.00 6.72
CA GLY A 357 -4.65 9.84 5.82
C GLY A 357 -5.96 9.04 5.75
N LYS A 358 -7.05 9.49 6.38
CA LYS A 358 -8.36 8.84 6.27
C LYS A 358 -9.21 9.55 5.21
N PRO A 359 -9.47 8.93 4.05
CA PRO A 359 -10.41 9.50 3.09
C PRO A 359 -11.82 9.42 3.67
N LEU A 360 -12.46 10.56 3.90
CA LEU A 360 -13.85 10.62 4.37
C LEU A 360 -14.82 10.58 3.18
N LEU A 361 -15.59 9.50 3.13
CA LEU A 361 -16.95 9.47 2.57
C LEU A 361 -17.86 10.37 3.44
N SER A 362 -17.85 11.69 3.21
CA SER A 362 -18.88 12.57 3.78
C SER A 362 -20.01 12.77 2.77
N THR A 363 -21.05 11.94 2.88
CA THR A 363 -22.18 11.88 1.92
C THR A 363 -23.32 12.87 2.26
N GLY A 364 -23.16 13.76 3.25
CA GLY A 364 -24.23 14.64 3.73
C GLY A 364 -24.13 16.12 3.32
N SER A 365 -22.92 16.68 3.17
CA SER A 365 -22.70 18.13 2.96
C SER A 365 -22.42 18.51 1.49
N THR A 366 -22.25 17.52 0.62
CA THR A 366 -21.88 17.71 -0.79
C THR A 366 -22.98 18.33 -1.64
N ARG A 367 -24.26 18.01 -1.41
CA ARG A 367 -25.37 18.53 -2.24
C ARG A 367 -25.56 20.05 -2.12
N ILE A 368 -25.58 20.60 -0.90
CA ILE A 368 -25.74 22.05 -0.69
C ILE A 368 -24.48 22.80 -1.18
N SER A 369 -23.28 22.22 -1.00
CA SER A 369 -22.03 22.80 -1.49
C SER A 369 -21.85 22.70 -3.02
N GLN A 370 -22.51 21.76 -3.68
CA GLN A 370 -22.55 21.66 -5.15
C GLN A 370 -23.56 22.63 -5.74
N ILE A 371 -24.77 22.72 -5.17
CA ILE A 371 -25.80 23.68 -5.61
C ILE A 371 -25.31 25.13 -5.47
N THR A 372 -24.61 25.46 -4.38
CA THR A 372 -24.04 26.81 -4.19
C THR A 372 -22.92 27.12 -5.19
N THR A 373 -22.15 26.14 -5.65
CA THR A 373 -21.06 26.36 -6.63
C THR A 373 -21.55 26.49 -8.07
N THR A 374 -22.57 25.71 -8.46
CA THR A 374 -23.28 25.94 -9.74
C THR A 374 -24.10 27.23 -9.70
N ALA A 375 -24.79 27.54 -8.60
CA ALA A 375 -25.49 28.81 -8.46
C ALA A 375 -24.53 30.01 -8.51
N GLN A 376 -23.35 29.92 -7.88
CA GLN A 376 -22.34 30.99 -7.93
C GLN A 376 -21.78 31.23 -9.34
N THR A 377 -21.60 30.17 -10.13
CA THR A 377 -21.10 30.31 -11.49
C THR A 377 -22.15 30.85 -12.45
N ILE A 378 -23.44 30.59 -12.18
CA ILE A 378 -24.56 30.96 -13.05
C ILE A 378 -25.20 32.30 -12.64
N ALA A 379 -25.12 32.70 -11.37
CA ALA A 379 -25.78 33.89 -10.82
C ALA A 379 -25.46 35.22 -11.55
N PRO A 380 -24.19 35.56 -11.86
CA PRO A 380 -23.90 36.79 -12.61
C PRO A 380 -24.53 36.80 -14.00
N PHE A 381 -24.67 35.63 -14.64
CA PHE A 381 -25.30 35.52 -15.95
C PHE A 381 -26.81 35.69 -15.88
N ILE A 382 -27.45 35.04 -14.92
CA ILE A 382 -28.89 35.22 -14.69
C ILE A 382 -29.14 36.71 -14.43
N LEU A 383 -28.35 37.34 -13.56
CA LEU A 383 -28.48 38.76 -13.24
C LEU A 383 -28.29 39.67 -14.47
N VAL A 384 -27.27 39.44 -15.29
CA VAL A 384 -27.07 40.22 -16.53
C VAL A 384 -28.19 39.98 -17.53
N LEU A 385 -28.62 38.73 -17.73
CA LEU A 385 -29.69 38.37 -18.67
C LEU A 385 -31.03 38.93 -18.23
N THR A 386 -31.38 38.85 -16.95
CA THR A 386 -32.60 39.45 -16.41
C THR A 386 -32.55 40.96 -16.53
N THR A 387 -31.39 41.59 -16.27
CA THR A 387 -31.20 43.03 -16.46
C THR A 387 -31.41 43.43 -17.91
N CYS A 388 -30.76 42.74 -18.85
CA CYS A 388 -30.94 43.02 -20.28
C CYS A 388 -32.39 42.83 -20.71
N ALA A 389 -33.06 41.76 -20.24
CA ALA A 389 -34.47 41.55 -20.52
C ALA A 389 -35.33 42.70 -19.98
N ILE A 390 -35.11 43.15 -18.75
CA ILE A 390 -35.82 44.28 -18.15
C ILE A 390 -35.60 45.56 -18.96
N LEU A 391 -34.35 45.87 -19.33
CA LEU A 391 -34.04 47.07 -20.12
C LEU A 391 -34.72 47.03 -21.49
N LEU A 392 -34.68 45.89 -22.17
CA LEU A 392 -35.27 45.74 -23.51
C LEU A 392 -36.80 45.63 -23.50
N THR A 393 -37.41 45.19 -22.41
CA THR A 393 -38.88 45.00 -22.34
C THR A 393 -39.63 46.13 -21.65
N ILE A 394 -39.00 46.80 -20.68
CA ILE A 394 -39.63 47.87 -19.90
C ILE A 394 -39.13 49.23 -20.37
N VAL A 395 -37.81 49.40 -20.54
CA VAL A 395 -37.21 50.73 -20.80
C VAL A 395 -37.21 51.06 -22.29
N ALA A 396 -36.75 50.14 -23.15
CA ALA A 396 -36.67 50.33 -24.60
C ALA A 396 -37.99 50.76 -25.28
N PRO A 397 -39.19 50.27 -24.87
CA PRO A 397 -40.45 50.72 -25.46
C PRO A 397 -40.80 52.19 -25.24
N HIS A 398 -40.14 52.87 -24.28
CA HIS A 398 -40.37 54.30 -24.04
C HIS A 398 -39.84 55.18 -25.21
N GLY A 399 -38.99 54.62 -26.08
CA GLY A 399 -38.49 55.28 -27.29
C GLY A 399 -37.48 56.40 -27.03
N GLY A 400 -37.06 57.08 -28.11
CA GLY A 400 -36.15 58.23 -28.04
C GLY A 400 -34.71 57.90 -27.65
N ALA A 401 -34.03 58.83 -26.96
CA ALA A 401 -32.63 58.67 -26.55
C ALA A 401 -32.42 57.56 -25.50
N VAL A 402 -33.48 57.24 -24.72
CA VAL A 402 -33.44 56.20 -23.68
C VAL A 402 -33.31 54.81 -24.28
N LEU A 403 -33.90 54.58 -25.47
CA LEU A 403 -33.74 53.33 -26.24
C LEU A 403 -32.26 53.08 -26.59
N ILE A 404 -31.60 54.08 -27.17
CA ILE A 404 -30.19 53.96 -27.59
C ILE A 404 -29.29 53.71 -26.37
N GLN A 405 -29.56 54.39 -25.25
CA GLN A 405 -28.82 54.17 -24.00
C GLN A 405 -29.03 52.75 -23.46
N ALA A 406 -30.27 52.25 -23.43
CA ALA A 406 -30.60 50.91 -22.95
C ALA A 406 -29.93 49.83 -23.80
N ASP A 407 -29.94 49.97 -25.13
CA ASP A 407 -29.31 49.04 -26.07
C ASP A 407 -27.78 49.01 -25.92
N ILE A 408 -27.13 50.17 -25.81
CA ILE A 408 -25.67 50.25 -25.61
C ILE A 408 -25.27 49.58 -24.29
N VAL A 409 -26.01 49.85 -23.22
CA VAL A 409 -25.74 49.26 -21.90
C VAL A 409 -25.97 47.75 -21.92
N ALA A 410 -27.06 47.27 -22.53
CA ALA A 410 -27.33 45.84 -22.68
C ALA A 410 -26.23 45.15 -23.50
N LEU A 411 -25.80 45.75 -24.62
CA LEU A 411 -24.70 45.23 -25.45
C LEU A 411 -23.39 45.16 -24.67
N ALA A 412 -23.05 46.19 -23.89
CA ALA A 412 -21.86 46.21 -23.06
C ALA A 412 -21.89 45.09 -22.00
N LEU A 413 -23.03 44.88 -21.33
CA LEU A 413 -23.17 43.80 -20.34
C LEU A 413 -23.05 42.41 -20.97
N ILE A 414 -23.66 42.21 -22.15
CA ILE A 414 -23.52 40.97 -22.92
C ILE A 414 -22.05 40.74 -23.30
N LEU A 415 -21.33 41.79 -23.74
CA LEU A 415 -19.91 41.68 -24.08
C LEU A 415 -19.05 41.24 -22.88
N VAL A 416 -19.28 41.82 -21.69
CA VAL A 416 -18.59 41.41 -20.44
C VAL A 416 -18.82 39.92 -20.17
N VAL A 417 -20.07 39.47 -20.29
CA VAL A 417 -20.46 38.06 -20.15
C VAL A 417 -19.75 37.16 -21.17
N VAL A 418 -19.70 37.56 -22.44
CA VAL A 418 -19.05 36.79 -23.51
C VAL A 418 -17.55 36.67 -23.28
N VAL A 419 -16.86 37.77 -22.97
CA VAL A 419 -15.42 37.77 -22.68
C VAL A 419 -15.11 36.88 -21.47
N ARG A 420 -15.93 36.95 -20.42
CA ARG A 420 -15.79 36.10 -19.24
C ARG A 420 -15.96 34.61 -19.59
N GLN A 421 -16.92 34.25 -20.45
CA GLN A 421 -17.10 32.86 -20.88
C GLN A 421 -15.93 32.37 -21.73
N ALA A 422 -15.41 33.20 -22.63
CA ALA A 422 -14.22 32.87 -23.42
C ALA A 422 -13.02 32.56 -22.51
N LEU A 423 -12.76 33.38 -21.48
CA LEU A 423 -11.69 33.12 -20.51
C LEU A 423 -11.91 31.81 -19.72
N THR A 424 -13.15 31.54 -19.33
CA THR A 424 -13.48 30.31 -18.59
C THR A 424 -13.25 29.07 -19.45
N LEU A 425 -13.61 29.13 -20.74
CA LEU A 425 -13.37 28.05 -21.70
C LEU A 425 -11.88 27.83 -21.94
N ILE A 426 -11.10 28.91 -22.09
CA ILE A 426 -9.64 28.82 -22.24
C ILE A 426 -9.00 28.18 -21.00
N GLU A 427 -9.43 28.56 -19.81
CA GLU A 427 -8.93 28.01 -18.54
C GLU A 427 -9.31 26.54 -18.37
N ASN A 428 -10.56 26.17 -18.69
CA ASN A 428 -11.02 24.78 -18.64
C ASN A 428 -10.24 23.89 -19.62
N ASN A 429 -9.97 24.39 -20.83
CA ASN A 429 -9.13 23.68 -21.79
C ASN A 429 -7.68 23.53 -21.27
N ARG A 430 -7.11 24.56 -20.66
CA ARG A 430 -5.77 24.50 -20.06
C ARG A 430 -5.69 23.50 -18.91
N LEU A 431 -6.67 23.51 -18.00
CA LEU A 431 -6.78 22.56 -16.88
C LEU A 431 -6.97 21.13 -17.39
N THR A 432 -7.81 20.95 -18.41
CA THR A 432 -8.01 19.64 -19.06
C THR A 432 -6.71 19.12 -19.66
N MET A 433 -5.90 19.98 -20.29
CA MET A 433 -4.59 19.60 -20.81
C MET A 433 -3.59 19.26 -19.70
N GLN A 434 -3.59 19.99 -18.58
CA GLN A 434 -2.76 19.67 -17.42
C GLN A 434 -3.14 18.32 -16.80
N MET A 435 -4.44 18.07 -16.58
CA MET A 435 -4.92 16.77 -16.08
C MET A 435 -4.56 15.62 -17.03
N ARG A 436 -4.68 15.83 -18.35
CA ARG A 436 -4.23 14.83 -19.33
C ARG A 436 -2.73 14.59 -19.24
N GLY A 437 -1.92 15.62 -19.03
CA GLY A 437 -0.48 15.51 -18.81
C GLY A 437 -0.12 14.71 -17.55
N GLU A 438 -0.72 15.05 -16.41
CA GLU A 438 -0.52 14.33 -15.15
C GLU A 438 -1.01 12.87 -15.23
N LEU A 439 -2.13 12.62 -15.90
CA LEU A 439 -2.61 11.25 -16.16
C LEU A 439 -1.63 10.45 -17.02
N VAL A 440 -0.98 11.07 -18.01
CA VAL A 440 0.06 10.41 -18.81
C VAL A 440 1.30 10.09 -17.96
N ILE A 441 1.71 11.01 -17.08
CA ILE A 441 2.85 10.80 -16.17
C ILE A 441 2.53 9.69 -15.17
N SER A 442 1.39 9.76 -14.48
CA SER A 442 0.96 8.74 -13.52
C SER A 442 0.79 7.36 -14.17
N ARG A 443 0.27 7.30 -15.40
CA ARG A 443 0.23 6.05 -16.17
C ARG A 443 1.63 5.52 -16.48
N ARG A 444 2.60 6.38 -16.80
CA ARG A 444 4.00 5.95 -17.01
C ARG A 444 4.62 5.45 -15.73
N GLU A 445 4.42 6.12 -14.60
CA GLU A 445 4.90 5.66 -13.28
C GLU A 445 4.32 4.27 -12.95
N LEU A 446 3.00 4.09 -13.10
CA LEU A 446 2.36 2.79 -12.91
C LEU A 446 2.90 1.71 -13.84
N GLN A 447 3.21 2.05 -15.10
CA GLN A 447 3.81 1.12 -16.05
C GLN A 447 5.24 0.73 -15.65
N VAL A 448 6.04 1.66 -15.15
CA VAL A 448 7.40 1.37 -14.66
C VAL A 448 7.34 0.49 -13.42
N THR A 449 6.49 0.82 -12.43
CA THR A 449 6.36 0.00 -11.21
C THR A 449 5.85 -1.41 -11.51
N ARG A 450 4.94 -1.57 -12.49
CA ARG A 450 4.52 -2.90 -12.95
C ARG A 450 5.67 -3.69 -13.58
N ARG A 451 6.49 -3.06 -14.41
CA ARG A 451 7.67 -3.70 -15.00
C ARG A 451 8.68 -4.14 -13.94
N GLU A 452 8.96 -3.29 -12.97
CA GLU A 452 9.86 -3.63 -11.85
C GLU A 452 9.31 -4.80 -11.02
N ALA A 453 7.99 -4.87 -10.78
CA ALA A 453 7.36 -6.00 -10.11
C ALA A 453 7.43 -7.29 -10.95
N ASP A 454 7.23 -7.20 -12.27
CA ASP A 454 7.34 -8.34 -13.19
C ASP A 454 8.78 -8.86 -13.29
N GLU A 455 9.79 -7.96 -13.26
CA GLU A 455 11.20 -8.35 -13.22
C GLU A 455 11.58 -8.99 -11.86
N ALA A 456 11.08 -8.45 -10.75
CA ALA A 456 11.30 -9.01 -9.43
C ALA A 456 10.67 -10.42 -9.29
N THR A 457 9.48 -10.64 -9.85
CA THR A 457 8.83 -11.96 -9.82
C THR A 457 9.56 -12.98 -10.71
N ARG A 458 10.05 -12.59 -11.89
CA ARG A 458 10.88 -13.45 -12.74
C ARG A 458 12.19 -13.86 -12.06
N THR A 459 12.93 -12.89 -11.52
CA THR A 459 14.19 -13.18 -10.81
C THR A 459 13.98 -14.05 -9.56
N ALA A 460 12.88 -13.84 -8.83
CA ALA A 460 12.52 -14.71 -7.71
C ALA A 460 12.18 -16.15 -8.17
N GLN A 461 11.49 -16.31 -9.30
CA GLN A 461 11.16 -17.61 -9.85
C GLN A 461 12.42 -18.35 -10.35
N GLU A 462 13.32 -17.66 -11.05
CA GLU A 462 14.60 -18.23 -11.50
C GLU A 462 15.46 -18.69 -10.31
N LYS A 463 15.53 -17.89 -9.24
CA LYS A 463 16.23 -18.27 -8.00
C LYS A 463 15.61 -19.51 -7.35
N ARG A 464 14.28 -19.60 -7.25
CA ARG A 464 13.60 -20.78 -6.69
C ARG A 464 13.92 -22.05 -7.49
N VAL A 465 13.81 -21.98 -8.82
CA VAL A 465 14.14 -23.12 -9.69
C VAL A 465 15.61 -23.53 -9.54
N LEU A 466 16.52 -22.57 -9.39
CA LEU A 466 17.93 -22.83 -9.14
C LEU A 466 18.15 -23.49 -7.77
N GLU A 467 17.53 -22.98 -6.70
CA GLU A 467 17.64 -23.53 -5.35
C GLU A 467 17.10 -24.96 -5.28
N GLU A 468 15.92 -25.23 -5.87
CA GLU A 468 15.33 -26.56 -5.95
C GLU A 468 16.24 -27.53 -6.72
N GLY A 469 16.80 -27.09 -7.86
CA GLY A 469 17.72 -27.91 -8.64
C GLY A 469 19.05 -28.20 -7.93
N VAL A 470 19.58 -27.26 -7.14
CA VAL A 470 20.79 -27.46 -6.32
C VAL A 470 20.52 -28.47 -5.20
N VAL A 471 19.36 -28.38 -4.54
CA VAL A 471 18.97 -29.35 -3.50
C VAL A 471 18.85 -30.75 -4.09
N ALA A 472 18.21 -30.90 -5.26
CA ALA A 472 18.08 -32.18 -5.94
C ALA A 472 19.46 -32.78 -6.33
N LEU A 473 20.37 -31.96 -6.86
CA LEU A 473 21.74 -32.38 -7.18
C LEU A 473 22.53 -32.81 -5.93
N ARG A 474 22.41 -32.04 -4.83
CA ARG A 474 23.06 -32.37 -3.56
C ARG A 474 22.58 -33.71 -2.99
N GLU A 475 21.29 -33.99 -3.10
CA GLU A 475 20.70 -35.25 -2.65
C GLU A 475 21.21 -36.45 -3.46
N VAL A 476 21.30 -36.30 -4.79
CA VAL A 476 21.88 -37.33 -5.67
C VAL A 476 23.34 -37.56 -5.32
N HIS A 477 24.12 -36.48 -5.15
CA HIS A 477 25.52 -36.57 -4.75
C HIS A 477 25.69 -37.28 -3.38
N ALA A 478 24.80 -37.01 -2.43
CA ALA A 478 24.80 -37.66 -1.13
C ALA A 478 24.47 -39.16 -1.22
N ARG A 479 23.56 -39.57 -2.11
CA ARG A 479 23.26 -41.00 -2.38
C ARG A 479 24.45 -41.72 -3.01
N VAL A 480 25.09 -41.08 -3.99
CA VAL A 480 26.30 -41.60 -4.65
C VAL A 480 27.43 -41.79 -3.64
N ALA A 481 27.63 -40.81 -2.75
CA ALA A 481 28.63 -40.90 -1.67
C ALA A 481 28.34 -42.06 -0.69
N ARG A 482 27.08 -42.51 -0.59
CA ARG A 482 26.68 -43.70 0.18
C ARG A 482 26.82 -45.02 -0.59
N GLY A 483 27.34 -45.00 -1.82
CA GLY A 483 27.56 -46.19 -2.66
C GLY A 483 26.41 -46.54 -3.60
N ASP A 484 25.35 -45.73 -3.66
CA ASP A 484 24.24 -45.92 -4.61
C ASP A 484 24.59 -45.33 -5.99
N LEU A 485 25.23 -46.14 -6.83
CA LEU A 485 25.58 -45.79 -8.21
C LEU A 485 24.38 -45.78 -9.18
N ALA A 486 23.18 -46.15 -8.71
CA ALA A 486 21.94 -46.10 -9.49
C ALA A 486 21.21 -44.75 -9.36
N ALA A 487 21.60 -43.89 -8.41
CA ALA A 487 21.02 -42.55 -8.26
C ALA A 487 21.19 -41.72 -9.56
N ARG A 488 20.16 -40.96 -9.94
CA ARG A 488 20.20 -40.10 -11.14
C ARG A 488 19.68 -38.70 -10.80
N ALA A 489 20.34 -37.69 -11.35
CA ALA A 489 19.94 -36.29 -11.24
C ALA A 489 18.80 -35.96 -12.22
N PRO A 490 17.79 -35.19 -11.79
CA PRO A 490 16.66 -34.82 -12.63
C PRO A 490 17.09 -33.83 -13.73
N THR A 491 16.65 -34.07 -14.97
CA THR A 491 16.95 -33.24 -16.15
C THR A 491 15.83 -32.24 -16.42
N ILE A 492 15.65 -31.29 -15.51
CA ILE A 492 14.71 -30.18 -15.68
C ILE A 492 15.35 -29.12 -16.61
N PRO A 493 14.63 -28.56 -17.60
CA PRO A 493 15.13 -27.47 -18.43
C PRO A 493 15.53 -26.27 -17.56
N GLY A 494 16.79 -25.86 -17.62
CA GLY A 494 17.29 -24.76 -16.79
C GLY A 494 18.81 -24.68 -16.74
N PRO A 495 19.38 -23.72 -16.00
CA PRO A 495 20.83 -23.48 -15.94
C PRO A 495 21.63 -24.66 -15.38
N LEU A 496 20.99 -25.57 -14.64
CA LEU A 496 21.62 -26.75 -14.03
C LEU A 496 21.58 -28.00 -14.92
N LEU A 497 20.91 -27.94 -16.07
CA LEU A 497 20.78 -29.07 -16.99
C LEU A 497 22.15 -29.65 -17.43
N PRO A 498 23.16 -28.83 -17.82
CA PRO A 498 24.47 -29.37 -18.22
C PRO A 498 25.16 -30.13 -17.08
N ILE A 499 25.00 -29.65 -15.83
CA ILE A 499 25.60 -30.25 -14.64
C ILE A 499 24.91 -31.59 -14.34
N ALA A 500 23.58 -31.64 -14.35
CA ALA A 500 22.82 -32.87 -14.12
C ALA A 500 23.15 -33.96 -15.16
N VAL A 501 23.24 -33.58 -16.44
CA VAL A 501 23.64 -34.49 -17.53
C VAL A 501 25.05 -35.02 -17.33
N SER A 502 26.02 -34.13 -17.02
CA SER A 502 27.41 -34.54 -16.79
C SER A 502 27.56 -35.50 -15.60
N LEU A 503 26.80 -35.29 -14.52
CA LEU A 503 26.79 -36.15 -13.34
C LEU A 503 26.24 -37.54 -13.67
N ASN A 504 25.12 -37.61 -14.40
CA ASN A 504 24.54 -38.89 -14.81
C ASN A 504 25.51 -39.69 -15.71
N LEU A 505 26.19 -39.04 -16.66
CA LEU A 505 27.21 -39.68 -17.50
C LEU A 505 28.40 -40.21 -16.68
N MET A 506 28.83 -39.46 -15.66
CA MET A 506 29.88 -39.91 -14.75
C MET A 506 29.46 -41.15 -13.97
N LEU A 507 28.21 -41.19 -13.48
CA LEU A 507 27.66 -42.32 -12.75
C LEU A 507 27.50 -43.56 -13.62
N ASP A 508 27.09 -43.42 -14.88
CA ASP A 508 27.07 -44.53 -15.83
C ASP A 508 28.47 -45.11 -16.04
N ARG A 509 29.50 -44.25 -16.18
CA ARG A 509 30.89 -44.71 -16.29
C ARG A 509 31.35 -45.43 -15.03
N LEU A 510 31.10 -44.89 -13.85
CA LEU A 510 31.48 -45.51 -12.57
C LEU A 510 30.80 -46.86 -12.36
N SER A 511 29.50 -46.96 -12.66
CA SER A 511 28.76 -48.23 -12.64
C SER A 511 29.39 -49.26 -13.57
N SER A 512 29.71 -48.86 -14.81
CA SER A 512 30.37 -49.75 -15.78
C SER A 512 31.76 -50.20 -15.35
N LEU A 513 32.54 -49.32 -14.70
CA LEU A 513 33.87 -49.64 -14.18
C LEU A 513 33.78 -50.59 -12.98
N SER A 514 32.85 -50.36 -12.05
CA SER A 514 32.59 -51.25 -10.92
C SER A 514 32.20 -52.65 -11.41
N GLN A 515 31.35 -52.73 -12.43
CA GLN A 515 30.92 -54.00 -13.01
C GLN A 515 32.08 -54.72 -13.73
N ARG A 516 32.96 -53.97 -14.41
CA ARG A 516 34.19 -54.53 -15.00
C ARG A 516 35.17 -55.03 -13.93
N GLY A 517 35.34 -54.30 -12.83
CA GLY A 517 36.16 -54.70 -11.69
C GLY A 517 35.69 -56.01 -11.09
N SER A 518 34.38 -56.14 -10.82
CA SER A 518 33.80 -57.39 -10.32
C SER A 518 33.97 -58.57 -11.28
N ARG A 519 33.87 -58.35 -12.60
CA ARG A 519 34.16 -59.39 -13.60
C ARG A 519 35.63 -59.81 -13.59
N TYR A 520 36.56 -58.87 -13.42
CA TYR A 520 37.99 -59.17 -13.34
C TYR A 520 38.31 -60.00 -12.09
N ASP A 521 37.72 -59.65 -10.94
CA ASP A 521 37.89 -60.42 -9.70
C ASP A 521 37.36 -61.85 -9.88
N GLN A 522 36.21 -62.03 -10.51
CA GLN A 522 35.65 -63.35 -10.80
C GLN A 522 36.57 -64.17 -11.71
N LEU A 523 37.10 -63.58 -12.79
CA LEU A 523 38.03 -64.22 -13.71
C LEU A 523 39.35 -64.63 -13.02
N SER A 524 39.91 -63.76 -12.18
CA SER A 524 41.11 -64.02 -11.38
C SER A 524 40.93 -65.21 -10.42
N THR A 525 39.74 -65.35 -9.85
CA THR A 525 39.40 -66.45 -8.94
C THR A 525 39.30 -67.77 -9.70
N GLU A 526 38.70 -67.77 -10.89
CA GLU A 526 38.60 -68.95 -11.76
C GLU A 526 39.94 -69.38 -12.37
N CYS A 527 40.79 -68.44 -12.80
CA CYS A 527 42.14 -68.75 -13.27
C CYS A 527 42.98 -69.43 -12.18
N ARG A 528 42.89 -68.96 -10.92
CA ARG A 528 43.56 -69.61 -9.79
C ARG A 528 43.07 -71.05 -9.55
N ALA A 529 41.77 -71.29 -9.71
CA ALA A 529 41.21 -72.63 -9.61
C ALA A 529 41.78 -73.57 -10.71
N ILE A 530 41.87 -73.10 -11.95
CA ILE A 530 42.44 -73.87 -13.07
C ILE A 530 43.93 -74.14 -12.87
N GLN A 531 44.70 -73.15 -12.42
CA GLN A 531 46.12 -73.34 -12.12
C GLN A 531 46.32 -74.48 -11.11
N SER A 532 45.52 -74.48 -10.03
CA SER A 532 45.58 -75.55 -9.03
C SER A 532 45.22 -76.93 -9.60
N ALA A 533 44.31 -77.01 -10.57
CA ALA A 533 43.92 -78.25 -11.23
C ALA A 533 45.04 -78.80 -12.14
N VAL A 534 45.75 -77.92 -12.85
CA VAL A 534 46.91 -78.29 -13.68
C VAL A 534 48.07 -78.79 -12.83
N GLU A 535 48.39 -78.09 -11.73
CA GLU A 535 49.46 -78.50 -10.80
C GLU A 535 49.19 -79.88 -10.20
N ARG A 536 47.94 -80.17 -9.82
CA ARG A 536 47.53 -81.50 -9.31
C ARG A 536 47.71 -82.60 -10.35
N MET A 537 47.35 -82.33 -11.61
CA MET A 537 47.52 -83.31 -12.67
C MET A 537 49.00 -83.55 -13.01
N GLY A 538 49.85 -82.52 -12.91
CA GLY A 538 51.31 -82.68 -13.02
C GLY A 538 51.92 -83.56 -11.92
N GLN A 539 51.26 -83.65 -10.77
CA GLN A 539 51.63 -84.52 -9.65
C GLN A 539 51.02 -85.93 -9.73
N GLY A 540 50.30 -86.27 -10.82
CA GLY A 540 49.66 -87.57 -11.02
C GLY A 540 48.34 -87.76 -10.26
N LEU A 541 47.79 -86.68 -9.68
CA LEU A 541 46.51 -86.66 -8.97
C LEU A 541 45.36 -86.30 -9.92
N PRO A 542 44.10 -86.64 -9.59
CA PRO A 542 42.95 -86.16 -10.35
C PRO A 542 42.90 -84.62 -10.35
N ALA A 543 42.57 -84.04 -11.52
CA ALA A 543 42.57 -82.60 -11.74
C ALA A 543 41.57 -81.87 -10.81
N TRP A 544 40.49 -82.56 -10.40
CA TRP A 544 39.49 -82.06 -9.47
C TRP A 544 39.31 -83.03 -8.29
N PRO A 545 39.29 -82.55 -7.03
CA PRO A 545 38.89 -83.37 -5.89
C PRO A 545 37.44 -83.87 -6.03
N ASN A 546 37.14 -85.07 -5.53
CA ASN A 546 35.80 -85.69 -5.58
C ASN A 546 34.67 -84.88 -4.92
N ASN A 547 34.96 -83.76 -4.25
CA ASN A 547 33.97 -82.95 -3.50
C ASN A 547 33.97 -81.45 -3.86
N THR A 548 34.40 -81.08 -5.07
CA THR A 548 34.46 -79.67 -5.52
C THR A 548 33.62 -79.47 -6.77
N ALA A 549 32.76 -78.45 -6.75
CA ALA A 549 31.97 -78.07 -7.91
C ALA A 549 32.90 -77.56 -9.04
N ILE A 550 32.72 -78.10 -10.23
CA ILE A 550 33.46 -77.69 -11.43
C ILE A 550 33.09 -76.22 -11.74
N PRO A 551 34.06 -75.33 -12.02
CA PRO A 551 33.75 -73.95 -12.41
C PRO A 551 32.88 -73.94 -13.68
N GLN A 552 31.63 -73.46 -13.58
CA GLN A 552 30.66 -73.48 -14.68
C GLN A 552 30.31 -72.08 -15.24
N HIS A 553 30.87 -71.00 -14.68
CA HIS A 553 30.26 -69.67 -14.84
C HIS A 553 30.81 -68.81 -15.98
N ASN A 554 31.98 -69.12 -16.56
CA ASN A 554 32.50 -68.42 -17.74
C ASN A 554 32.68 -69.34 -18.95
N SER A 555 32.12 -68.92 -20.08
CA SER A 555 32.22 -69.62 -21.37
C SER A 555 33.64 -69.70 -21.90
N GLU A 556 34.49 -68.70 -21.61
CA GLU A 556 35.84 -68.61 -22.17
C GLU A 556 36.81 -69.63 -21.56
N LEU A 557 36.71 -69.88 -20.25
CA LEU A 557 37.58 -70.83 -19.54
C LEU A 557 37.00 -72.26 -19.51
N HIS A 558 35.76 -72.45 -19.96
CA HIS A 558 35.07 -73.75 -19.97
C HIS A 558 35.78 -74.78 -20.87
N SER A 559 36.34 -74.34 -22.00
CA SER A 559 37.08 -75.19 -22.94
C SER A 559 38.33 -75.82 -22.28
N ILE A 560 39.01 -75.07 -21.43
CA ILE A 560 40.20 -75.51 -20.69
C ILE A 560 39.80 -76.54 -19.64
N VAL A 561 38.71 -76.29 -18.90
CA VAL A 561 38.17 -77.22 -17.90
C VAL A 561 37.77 -78.57 -18.53
N LEU A 562 37.15 -78.55 -19.72
CA LEU A 562 36.85 -79.76 -20.49
C LEU A 562 38.10 -80.49 -20.99
N GLY A 563 39.12 -79.75 -21.43
CA GLY A 563 40.40 -80.33 -21.83
C GLY A 563 41.09 -81.09 -20.69
N LEU A 564 41.13 -80.51 -19.48
CA LEU A 564 41.75 -81.14 -18.31
C LEU A 564 41.02 -82.42 -17.87
N THR A 565 39.68 -82.40 -17.92
CA THR A 565 38.88 -83.60 -17.59
C THR A 565 39.03 -84.74 -18.60
N HIS A 566 39.22 -84.43 -19.89
CA HIS A 566 39.52 -85.44 -20.91
C HIS A 566 40.89 -86.09 -20.69
N LEU A 567 41.91 -85.30 -20.34
CA LEU A 567 43.27 -85.77 -20.11
C LEU A 567 43.38 -86.72 -18.91
N GLN A 568 42.65 -86.43 -17.84
CA GLN A 568 42.54 -87.32 -16.67
C GLN A 568 41.99 -88.71 -17.05
N ARG A 569 40.94 -88.77 -17.88
CA ARG A 569 40.36 -90.05 -18.33
C ARG A 569 41.33 -90.89 -19.15
N ILE A 570 42.15 -90.26 -19.99
CA ILE A 570 43.17 -90.96 -20.80
C ILE A 570 44.20 -91.61 -19.88
N GLN A 571 44.73 -90.86 -18.90
CA GLN A 571 45.71 -91.35 -17.92
C GLN A 571 45.19 -92.59 -17.18
N GLU A 572 43.96 -92.55 -16.65
CA GLU A 572 43.37 -93.70 -15.96
C GLU A 572 43.20 -94.92 -16.87
N SER A 573 42.91 -94.71 -18.16
CA SER A 573 42.81 -95.79 -19.15
C SER A 573 44.17 -96.46 -19.39
N GLN A 574 45.24 -95.68 -19.52
CA GLN A 574 46.59 -96.19 -19.77
C GLN A 574 47.09 -97.05 -18.60
N TRP A 575 46.88 -96.58 -17.37
CA TRP A 575 47.25 -97.33 -16.17
C TRP A 575 46.55 -98.69 -16.07
N ARG A 576 45.26 -98.75 -16.40
CA ARG A 576 44.51 -100.03 -16.41
C ARG A 576 45.05 -101.02 -17.45
N ARG A 577 45.43 -100.53 -18.64
CA ARG A 577 45.99 -101.38 -19.71
C ARG A 577 47.34 -101.97 -19.32
N LEU A 578 48.23 -101.17 -18.72
CA LEU A 578 49.55 -101.63 -18.26
C LEU A 578 49.44 -102.72 -17.21
N LEU A 579 48.57 -102.54 -16.21
CA LEU A 579 48.33 -103.54 -15.17
C LEU A 579 47.82 -104.87 -15.73
N SER A 580 46.82 -104.82 -16.61
CA SER A 580 46.27 -106.03 -17.25
C SER A 580 47.30 -106.76 -18.12
N GLY A 581 48.15 -106.03 -18.85
CA GLY A 581 49.21 -106.63 -19.67
C GLY A 581 50.23 -107.40 -18.84
N LEU A 582 50.70 -106.81 -17.74
CA LEU A 582 51.68 -107.43 -16.84
C LEU A 582 51.13 -108.71 -16.18
N GLU A 583 49.86 -108.71 -15.79
CA GLU A 583 49.21 -109.86 -15.17
C GLU A 583 49.05 -111.04 -16.15
N THR A 584 48.81 -110.73 -17.43
CA THR A 584 48.71 -111.74 -18.49
C THR A 584 50.07 -112.42 -18.74
N ILE A 585 51.16 -111.63 -18.79
CA ILE A 585 52.52 -112.15 -18.98
C ILE A 585 52.94 -113.01 -17.78
N SER A 586 52.66 -112.57 -16.55
CA SER A 586 52.94 -113.33 -15.33
C SER A 586 52.30 -114.73 -15.35
N ASN A 587 51.04 -114.83 -15.78
CA ASN A 587 50.36 -116.12 -15.88
C ASN A 587 50.97 -117.07 -16.92
N LEU A 588 51.46 -116.56 -18.06
CA LEU A 588 52.14 -117.36 -19.08
C LEU A 588 53.47 -117.91 -18.57
N THR A 589 54.29 -117.08 -17.92
CA THR A 589 55.58 -117.49 -17.35
C THR A 589 55.41 -118.62 -16.33
N ARG A 590 54.37 -118.51 -15.47
CA ARG A 590 54.05 -119.55 -14.48
C ARG A 590 53.70 -120.90 -15.13
N LYS A 591 52.86 -120.90 -16.17
CA LYS A 591 52.49 -122.13 -16.90
C LYS A 591 53.70 -122.81 -17.55
N ILE A 592 54.59 -122.03 -18.15
CA ILE A 592 55.82 -122.57 -18.76
C ILE A 592 56.66 -123.28 -17.69
N ARG A 593 56.84 -122.66 -16.53
CA ARG A 593 57.60 -123.26 -15.43
C ARG A 593 56.99 -124.57 -14.93
N GLU A 594 55.66 -124.63 -14.75
CA GLU A 594 54.96 -125.85 -14.31
C GLU A 594 55.17 -127.00 -15.30
N SER A 595 55.02 -126.74 -16.61
CA SER A 595 55.29 -127.74 -17.64
C SER A 595 56.75 -128.22 -17.66
N LEU A 596 57.71 -127.32 -17.43
CA LEU A 596 59.13 -127.67 -17.33
C LEU A 596 59.41 -128.56 -16.10
N THR A 597 58.75 -128.29 -14.95
CA THR A 597 58.90 -129.12 -13.76
C THR A 597 58.28 -130.51 -13.92
N GLU A 598 57.13 -130.63 -14.60
CA GLU A 598 56.52 -131.93 -14.89
C GLU A 598 57.41 -132.79 -15.79
N VAL A 599 57.98 -132.20 -16.85
CA VAL A 599 58.91 -132.90 -17.76
C VAL A 599 60.12 -133.45 -17.00
N ARG A 600 60.65 -132.68 -16.03
CA ARG A 600 61.76 -133.13 -15.18
C ARG A 600 61.42 -134.37 -14.34
N GLN A 601 60.17 -134.50 -13.88
CA GLN A 601 59.73 -135.62 -13.02
C GLN A 601 59.32 -136.87 -13.82
N SER A 602 59.29 -136.78 -15.15
CA SER A 602 58.95 -137.92 -16.01
C SER A 602 59.99 -139.04 -15.91
N SER A 603 59.55 -140.28 -16.12
CA SER A 603 60.39 -141.49 -16.00
C SER A 603 61.62 -141.50 -16.94
N LEU A 604 61.62 -140.64 -17.97
CA LEU A 604 62.75 -140.45 -18.88
C LEU A 604 63.98 -139.84 -18.19
N PHE A 605 63.79 -138.91 -17.25
CA PHE A 605 64.91 -138.30 -16.51
C PHE A 605 65.23 -139.00 -15.19
N ALA A 606 64.32 -139.83 -14.67
CA ALA A 606 64.50 -140.54 -13.40
C ALA A 606 65.61 -141.61 -13.41
N ASN A 607 65.95 -142.17 -14.59
CA ASN A 607 66.96 -143.23 -14.74
C ASN A 607 68.32 -142.77 -15.29
N LEU A 608 68.48 -141.48 -15.62
CA LEU A 608 69.79 -140.93 -15.98
C LEU A 608 70.47 -140.39 -14.71
N GLY A 609 71.63 -140.96 -14.36
CA GLY A 609 72.41 -140.54 -13.19
C GLY A 609 72.67 -139.02 -13.16
N GLN A 610 72.80 -138.47 -11.94
CA GLN A 610 72.80 -137.03 -11.59
C GLN A 610 73.77 -136.11 -12.38
N ALA A 611 74.63 -136.64 -13.24
CA ALA A 611 75.61 -135.89 -14.03
C ALA A 611 75.35 -135.93 -15.55
N SER A 612 74.11 -136.18 -16.01
CA SER A 612 73.76 -136.06 -17.43
C SER A 612 73.53 -134.59 -17.84
N PHE A 613 74.08 -134.21 -19.00
CA PHE A 613 74.00 -132.84 -19.53
C PHE A 613 72.57 -132.33 -19.69
N GLU A 614 71.65 -133.21 -20.08
CA GLU A 614 70.23 -132.88 -20.29
C GLU A 614 69.53 -132.48 -18.99
N SER A 615 69.83 -133.15 -17.87
CA SER A 615 69.28 -132.81 -16.55
C SER A 615 69.79 -131.44 -16.07
N MET A 616 71.06 -131.12 -16.34
CA MET A 616 71.66 -129.84 -15.96
C MET A 616 71.08 -128.64 -16.74
N ILE A 617 70.78 -128.82 -18.04
CA ILE A 617 70.09 -127.80 -18.85
C ILE A 617 68.67 -127.56 -18.34
N MET A 618 67.93 -128.64 -18.05
CA MET A 618 66.55 -128.53 -17.59
C MET A 618 66.45 -127.81 -16.24
N GLU A 619 67.38 -128.12 -15.34
CA GLU A 619 67.47 -127.45 -14.04
C GLU A 619 67.88 -125.98 -14.16
N ARG A 620 68.69 -125.61 -15.16
CA ARG A 620 68.98 -124.21 -15.47
C ARG A 620 67.76 -123.47 -16.01
N LEU A 621 67.00 -124.09 -16.92
CA LEU A 621 65.77 -123.49 -17.49
C LEU A 621 64.67 -123.28 -16.44
N ILE A 622 64.46 -124.24 -15.54
CA ILE A 622 63.49 -124.09 -14.43
C ILE A 622 63.93 -122.95 -13.49
N ARG A 623 65.23 -122.80 -13.24
CA ARG A 623 65.76 -121.73 -12.37
C ARG A 623 65.58 -120.35 -13.00
N GLU A 624 65.95 -120.18 -14.26
CA GLU A 624 65.81 -118.91 -14.98
C GLU A 624 64.34 -118.49 -15.13
N THR A 625 63.45 -119.44 -15.45
CA THR A 625 62.00 -119.16 -15.50
C THR A 625 61.41 -118.84 -14.13
N GLY A 626 61.94 -119.43 -13.05
CA GLY A 626 61.58 -119.09 -11.68
C GLY A 626 62.00 -117.68 -11.25
N ILE A 627 63.19 -117.23 -11.65
CA ILE A 627 63.67 -115.86 -11.39
C ILE A 627 62.79 -114.84 -12.12
N LEU A 628 62.39 -115.14 -13.37
CA LEU A 628 61.49 -114.30 -14.15
C LEU A 628 60.10 -114.13 -13.51
N ASP A 629 59.48 -115.21 -13.00
CA ASP A 629 58.18 -115.13 -12.30
C ASP A 629 58.27 -114.26 -11.04
N GLN A 630 59.37 -114.38 -10.27
CA GLN A 630 59.57 -113.60 -9.06
C GLN A 630 59.75 -112.10 -9.36
N GLN A 631 60.55 -111.76 -10.37
CA GLN A 631 60.72 -110.35 -10.79
C GLN A 631 59.41 -109.72 -11.28
N GLN A 632 58.57 -110.47 -11.97
CA GLN A 632 57.26 -109.97 -12.43
C GLN A 632 56.29 -109.71 -11.28
N LYS A 633 56.29 -110.55 -10.25
CA LYS A 633 55.47 -110.34 -9.04
C LYS A 633 55.91 -109.12 -8.24
N ASP A 634 57.22 -108.91 -8.10
CA ASP A 634 57.75 -107.70 -7.44
C ASP A 634 57.37 -106.43 -8.22
N LEU A 635 57.43 -106.46 -9.56
CA LEU A 635 57.00 -105.32 -10.38
C LEU A 635 55.50 -105.03 -10.26
N LEU A 636 54.65 -106.06 -10.29
CA LEU A 636 53.20 -105.88 -10.08
C LEU A 636 52.91 -105.30 -8.69
N GLY A 637 53.59 -105.78 -7.65
CA GLY A 637 53.47 -105.27 -6.29
C GLY A 637 53.90 -103.79 -6.17
N GLN A 638 55.01 -103.41 -6.80
CA GLN A 638 55.50 -102.03 -6.80
C GLN A 638 54.54 -101.08 -7.54
N VAL A 639 53.99 -101.49 -8.69
CA VAL A 639 53.03 -100.67 -9.46
C VAL A 639 51.72 -100.49 -8.68
N ALA A 640 51.21 -101.54 -8.02
CA ALA A 640 50.02 -101.45 -7.20
C ALA A 640 50.22 -100.56 -5.96
N GLN A 641 51.37 -100.64 -5.28
CA GLN A 641 51.70 -99.75 -4.16
C GLN A 641 51.94 -98.30 -4.61
N ALA A 642 52.52 -98.06 -5.78
CA ALA A 642 52.68 -96.71 -6.32
C ALA A 642 51.32 -96.03 -6.54
N LYS A 643 50.36 -96.77 -7.09
CA LYS A 643 48.99 -96.28 -7.28
C LYS A 643 48.28 -95.98 -5.95
N SER A 644 48.40 -96.85 -4.93
CA SER A 644 47.76 -96.63 -3.64
C SER A 644 48.36 -95.48 -2.82
N ARG A 645 49.68 -95.25 -2.92
CA ARG A 645 50.32 -94.06 -2.32
C ARG A 645 49.89 -92.75 -3.00
N LEU A 646 49.64 -92.79 -4.32
CA LEU A 646 49.12 -91.64 -5.07
C LEU A 646 47.66 -91.34 -4.74
N GLU A 647 46.84 -92.36 -4.43
CA GLU A 647 45.45 -92.17 -4.00
C GLU A 647 45.33 -91.67 -2.54
N GLN A 648 46.32 -91.93 -1.67
CA GLN A 648 46.29 -91.55 -0.24
C GLN A 648 46.83 -90.15 0.08
N SER A 649 47.45 -89.41 -0.86
CA SER A 649 47.93 -88.03 -0.60
C SER A 649 46.82 -86.98 -0.61
N SER A 650 45.57 -87.39 -0.42
CA SER A 650 44.40 -86.52 -0.31
C SER A 650 44.24 -85.97 1.12
N THR A 651 45.13 -85.04 1.51
CA THR A 651 44.86 -84.11 2.62
C THR A 651 45.32 -82.71 2.18
N PRO A 652 44.45 -81.68 2.28
CA PRO A 652 44.84 -80.32 1.89
C PRO A 652 45.91 -79.77 2.84
N PRO A 653 46.90 -79.01 2.36
CA PRO A 653 47.71 -78.17 3.24
C PRO A 653 46.82 -77.08 3.87
N GLN A 654 47.03 -76.87 5.17
CA GLN A 654 46.49 -75.75 5.95
C GLN A 654 46.68 -74.42 5.20
N GLN A 655 45.66 -73.57 5.27
CA GLN A 655 45.71 -72.17 4.85
C GLN A 655 46.97 -71.51 5.44
N SER A 656 47.97 -71.29 4.60
CA SER A 656 49.06 -70.39 4.87
C SER A 656 48.53 -68.96 4.78
N GLU A 657 48.85 -68.19 5.80
CA GLU A 657 48.56 -66.77 5.97
C GLU A 657 48.85 -65.98 4.69
N LEU A 658 47.96 -65.04 4.35
CA LEU A 658 48.27 -63.98 3.38
C LEU A 658 49.50 -63.19 3.88
N PRO A 659 50.46 -62.85 3.00
CA PRO A 659 51.44 -61.83 3.32
C PRO A 659 50.74 -60.47 3.44
N GLU A 660 50.96 -59.81 4.57
CA GLU A 660 50.60 -58.40 4.79
C GLU A 660 51.12 -57.53 3.65
N ILE A 661 50.24 -56.67 3.14
CA ILE A 661 50.59 -55.61 2.19
C ILE A 661 51.57 -54.65 2.89
N PRO A 662 52.74 -54.35 2.31
CA PRO A 662 53.78 -53.56 2.97
C PRO A 662 53.30 -52.15 3.32
N ALA A 663 53.63 -51.71 4.54
CA ALA A 663 53.16 -50.50 5.23
C ALA A 663 53.34 -49.14 4.49
N HIS A 664 54.02 -49.11 3.34
CA HIS A 664 54.22 -47.89 2.57
C HIS A 664 53.02 -47.48 1.70
N LEU A 665 52.06 -48.38 1.42
CA LEU A 665 50.84 -48.05 0.65
C LEU A 665 49.66 -47.57 1.52
N ARG A 666 49.76 -47.67 2.85
CA ARG A 666 48.72 -47.16 3.78
C ARG A 666 48.82 -45.63 4.00
N ASN A 667 49.98 -45.03 3.72
CA ASN A 667 50.24 -43.61 4.00
C ASN A 667 49.86 -42.65 2.86
N LEU A 668 49.35 -43.13 1.72
CA LEU A 668 48.86 -42.27 0.62
C LEU A 668 47.35 -41.96 0.69
N LEU A 669 46.62 -42.58 1.63
CA LEU A 669 45.18 -42.32 1.86
C LEU A 669 44.89 -41.59 3.19
N THR A 670 45.91 -41.13 3.90
CA THR A 670 45.76 -40.33 5.13
C THR A 670 46.80 -39.21 5.20
N ALA A 671 46.48 -38.05 4.64
CA ALA A 671 47.16 -36.80 4.98
C ALA A 671 46.23 -35.93 5.84
N PRO A 672 46.58 -35.65 7.11
CA PRO A 672 45.86 -34.71 7.95
C PRO A 672 46.31 -33.27 7.68
N ALA A 673 45.36 -32.34 7.58
CA ALA A 673 45.62 -30.91 7.58
C ALA A 673 46.21 -30.47 8.95
N GLN A 674 47.42 -29.90 8.93
CA GLN A 674 48.01 -29.26 10.09
C GLN A 674 47.33 -27.93 10.41
N ARG A 675 47.02 -27.76 11.70
CA ARG A 675 46.54 -26.54 12.36
C ARG A 675 47.54 -25.39 12.22
N SER A 676 47.05 -24.21 11.86
CA SER A 676 47.61 -22.92 12.31
C SER A 676 46.80 -22.39 13.51
N LYS A 677 47.50 -21.93 14.56
CA LYS A 677 46.97 -21.46 15.85
C LYS A 677 46.02 -20.24 15.74
N PRO A 678 45.12 -20.05 16.73
CA PRO A 678 44.23 -18.89 16.83
C PRO A 678 44.84 -17.74 17.66
N THR A 679 44.49 -16.52 17.32
CA THR A 679 44.66 -15.31 18.13
C THR A 679 43.26 -14.79 18.55
N HIS A 680 43.01 -14.76 19.86
CA HIS A 680 42.10 -13.91 20.67
C HIS A 680 41.42 -12.72 19.94
N ILE A 681 40.11 -12.35 20.02
CA ILE A 681 39.11 -12.07 21.12
C ILE A 681 37.81 -11.51 20.42
N PRO A 682 36.57 -11.40 20.98
CA PRO A 682 35.81 -12.19 21.95
C PRO A 682 34.37 -12.57 21.48
N SER A 683 33.70 -13.31 22.36
CA SER A 683 32.32 -13.80 22.37
C SER A 683 31.21 -12.74 22.35
N GLY A 684 30.08 -13.09 21.74
CA GLY A 684 28.77 -12.43 21.91
C GLY A 684 27.63 -13.42 21.66
N SER A 685 27.06 -13.92 22.74
CA SER A 685 25.97 -14.91 22.84
C SER A 685 24.61 -14.38 22.41
N TYR A 686 23.80 -15.15 21.66
CA TYR A 686 22.35 -15.16 21.83
C TYR A 686 21.74 -16.55 21.57
N GLN A 687 21.05 -17.05 22.60
CA GLN A 687 20.25 -18.26 22.62
C GLN A 687 18.99 -18.10 21.74
N LEU A 688 18.68 -19.11 20.92
CA LEU A 688 17.36 -19.28 20.32
C LEU A 688 16.61 -20.40 21.06
N LYS A 689 15.61 -19.96 21.82
CA LYS A 689 14.68 -20.71 22.63
C LYS A 689 13.76 -21.54 21.73
N ARG A 690 13.75 -22.87 21.95
CA ARG A 690 12.75 -23.80 21.41
C ARG A 690 11.34 -23.34 21.81
N THR A 691 10.44 -23.26 20.84
CA THR A 691 9.01 -23.46 21.07
C THR A 691 8.48 -24.39 19.98
N SER A 692 7.86 -25.47 20.43
CA SER A 692 7.20 -26.52 19.67
C SER A 692 5.92 -25.99 19.02
N PRO A 693 5.42 -26.58 17.92
CA PRO A 693 4.01 -26.61 17.64
C PRO A 693 3.44 -27.99 17.95
N SER A 694 2.43 -27.94 18.81
CA SER A 694 1.44 -28.95 19.12
C SER A 694 0.74 -29.48 17.87
N SER A 695 0.55 -30.80 17.87
CA SER A 695 -0.51 -31.53 17.18
C SER A 695 -1.89 -30.88 17.35
N PHE A 696 -2.67 -30.75 16.28
CA PHE A 696 -4.10 -31.01 16.35
C PHE A 696 -4.70 -31.39 14.99
N ASN A 697 -5.72 -32.22 15.10
CA ASN A 697 -6.41 -33.06 14.11
C ASN A 697 -7.05 -32.33 12.94
N GLY A 698 -7.26 -33.09 11.87
CA GLY A 698 -8.22 -32.77 10.82
C GLY A 698 -9.67 -33.02 11.21
N GLN A 699 -10.57 -32.47 10.40
CA GLN A 699 -11.78 -33.11 9.88
C GLN A 699 -12.42 -32.18 8.84
N ASP A 700 -13.04 -32.83 7.86
CA ASP A 700 -13.78 -32.36 6.69
C ASP A 700 -14.69 -31.13 6.88
N PHE A 701 -14.68 -30.18 5.93
CA PHE A 701 -15.76 -29.85 4.96
C PHE A 701 -15.41 -28.61 4.13
#